data_AF-A0A949SRG9-F1
#
_entry.id   AF-A0A949SRG9-F1
#
_cell.length_a   1.000
_cell.length_b   1.000
_cell.length_c   1.000
_cell.angle_alpha   90.00
_cell.angle_beta   90.00
_cell.angle_gamma   90.00
#
_symmetry.space_group_name_H-M   'P 1'
#
loop_
_entity.id
_entity.type
_entity.pdbx_description
1 polymer ?
#
loop_
_entity_poly.entity_id
_entity_poly.type
_entity_poly.pdbx_seq_one_letter_code
_entity_poly.pdbx_strand_id
1 'polypeptide(L)'
;MRRILLFPLISLIFSIPQATLAQSARSALPFAKRAHVEGERVAFSALTDGNGAMLRWGIGSDTAVIGFNVFRLTANGFQPVNDALIAGPAMKNGVEDAEGSEFQYFDKEGAPGTAYFYETIFLNGSRSRSQTTTAVYDASLSGEFERAAAPYRLARAVSPADLAKSDLDLPRVLRDEMLSSIPKPNVRMQRRLCILDGAKIGIKKTGFYRVTANELSNVDFDVSSDPTTWQLFVDGNEVAMNVDPAGQFIEFFGRGIDTVETNTRIYYLTSGLGIGKRFSRRSLRPLGGNVTAPRYDQTFESVERKQYINTILNGDAENWWGRMVSNSPTSYTFTLSGVDPTLTNLPIRIALQGFTLQPHSISLKINGNTLGNATGSGQIPLVFNGTIPAAFLVNGVNTLEMTSGSMSDISMFDGIRISYPRNYVAANGRVEFYTHNYKRSTVTGFATSSIRLFDITNESEVAEYSNLNIVAGGNGFDLKLPAARGRVLYSIDPSAVESPYSLAPNFPSDLRNTANAADMVIIYYRPYEQQAQDWAAFRQSQGVAVRLVDADDIYDEFSFGLKNWEAINRFFRYAKQNWATPPNYALILGGASENPKDYDLSPDDQGYNNDVPTRLVNTVYTETGSDEAMGDFNEDGLSEIAIGRIPGRTTEDIQAALDKTIVWENGVRSLSRGTLFAYDLPDGYDFQAMSGRIRNNLPSGTAADMVGRGDVDAHTALMTSMNTGKYLVNYAGHGTIGIWASSAFFGSPHVAQLTNSTAPSTYTLLTCLNGYFLNLYGYSLSENLLEWPDRGAAAVWASTGKTTPDVQEVMATRFYLKVGDGSILRIGDLILDAKQQLPNAHDVRVSWILMGDPMLRMH
;
A
#
# COMPACT_ATOMS: atom_id res chain seq x y z
N MET A 1 -44.35 35.90 -39.32
CA MET A 1 -44.28 37.03 -38.34
C MET A 1 -43.11 36.71 -37.41
N ARG A 2 -42.02 37.46 -37.20
CA ARG A 2 -41.52 38.84 -37.45
C ARG A 2 -40.00 38.68 -37.84
N ARG A 3 -39.48 39.27 -38.92
CA ARG A 3 -38.69 40.54 -39.03
C ARG A 3 -37.33 40.50 -38.26
N ILE A 4 -36.15 40.98 -38.72
CA ILE A 4 -35.67 41.80 -39.86
C ILE A 4 -34.11 41.90 -39.79
N LEU A 5 -33.42 41.97 -40.95
CA LEU A 5 -32.26 42.80 -41.43
C LEU A 5 -31.27 43.47 -40.44
N LEU A 6 -30.03 43.91 -40.74
CA LEU A 6 -28.97 43.75 -41.78
C LEU A 6 -27.86 44.79 -41.41
N PHE A 7 -26.56 44.41 -41.44
CA PHE A 7 -25.32 45.22 -41.68
C PHE A 7 -24.59 46.07 -40.59
N PRO A 8 -23.26 46.36 -40.79
CA PRO A 8 -22.19 46.43 -39.78
C PRO A 8 -21.52 47.83 -39.64
N LEU A 9 -20.55 47.98 -38.73
CA LEU A 9 -19.49 49.01 -38.87
C LEU A 9 -18.20 48.66 -38.09
N ILE A 10 -17.09 49.11 -38.68
CA ILE A 10 -15.67 48.86 -38.41
C ILE A 10 -15.09 49.89 -37.43
N SER A 11 -14.05 49.50 -36.64
CA SER A 11 -12.78 50.22 -36.34
C SER A 11 -12.35 50.00 -34.87
N LEU A 12 -11.34 49.17 -34.56
CA LEU A 12 -9.88 49.45 -34.49
C LEU A 12 -9.43 50.00 -33.11
N ILE A 13 -8.55 49.26 -32.39
CA ILE A 13 -7.21 49.68 -31.88
C ILE A 13 -6.67 48.76 -30.74
N PHE A 14 -5.38 48.37 -30.90
CA PHE A 14 -4.35 47.74 -30.01
C PHE A 14 -4.69 46.41 -29.28
N SER A 15 -4.04 45.25 -29.48
CA SER A 15 -2.63 44.80 -29.63
C SER A 15 -1.95 44.35 -28.33
N ILE A 16 -1.39 43.13 -28.41
CA ILE A 16 -0.28 42.49 -27.64
C ILE A 16 -0.60 41.96 -26.22
N PRO A 17 0.19 40.98 -25.68
CA PRO A 17 -0.11 39.55 -25.72
C PRO A 17 -0.20 38.93 -24.32
N GLN A 18 -0.75 37.72 -24.22
CA GLN A 18 -0.46 36.88 -23.05
C GLN A 18 1.03 36.55 -23.03
N ALA A 19 1.69 37.02 -21.98
CA ALA A 19 3.09 36.80 -21.72
C ALA A 19 3.37 35.30 -21.55
N THR A 20 4.31 34.85 -22.38
CA THR A 20 5.26 33.77 -22.13
C THR A 20 5.75 33.77 -20.68
N LEU A 21 5.60 32.64 -19.99
CA LEU A 21 6.63 32.19 -19.06
C LEU A 21 7.28 30.97 -19.68
N ALA A 22 8.54 31.19 -20.05
CA ALA A 22 9.40 30.29 -20.76
C ALA A 22 9.65 29.04 -19.91
N GLN A 23 9.13 27.91 -20.37
CA GLN A 23 9.75 26.62 -20.10
C GLN A 23 11.07 26.67 -20.87
N SER A 24 12.17 26.92 -20.18
CA SER A 24 13.49 26.87 -20.81
C SER A 24 13.68 25.48 -21.39
N ALA A 25 13.65 25.39 -22.71
CA ALA A 25 14.21 24.27 -23.44
C ALA A 25 15.66 24.12 -22.97
N ARG A 26 15.91 23.13 -22.10
CA ARG A 26 17.28 22.64 -21.92
C ARG A 26 17.65 21.93 -23.20
N SER A 27 18.48 22.62 -23.97
CA SER A 27 19.22 22.14 -25.12
C SER A 27 19.72 20.71 -24.89
N ALA A 28 19.50 19.86 -25.89
CA ALA A 28 20.16 18.58 -26.04
C ALA A 28 21.67 18.74 -25.80
N LEU A 29 22.16 18.16 -24.71
CA LEU A 29 23.59 17.95 -24.53
C LEU A 29 23.99 16.75 -25.40
N PRO A 30 25.10 16.81 -26.15
CA PRO A 30 25.59 15.65 -26.88
C PRO A 30 26.08 14.64 -25.84
N PHE A 31 25.46 13.46 -25.80
CA PHE A 31 25.97 12.31 -25.07
C PHE A 31 27.32 11.90 -25.67
N ALA A 32 28.39 12.51 -25.19
CA ALA A 32 29.75 12.05 -25.41
C ALA A 32 29.96 10.78 -24.57
N LYS A 33 30.41 9.71 -25.21
CA LYS A 33 30.90 8.48 -24.57
C LYS A 33 31.89 8.84 -23.46
N ARG A 34 31.46 8.80 -22.20
CA ARG A 34 32.36 8.56 -21.08
C ARG A 34 32.41 7.05 -20.85
N ALA A 35 33.59 6.48 -21.00
CA ALA A 35 33.88 5.17 -20.43
C ALA A 35 33.67 5.28 -18.91
N HIS A 36 32.76 4.47 -18.36
CA HIS A 36 32.48 4.43 -16.93
C HIS A 36 33.74 3.98 -16.18
N VAL A 37 34.21 4.83 -15.26
CA VAL A 37 35.15 4.45 -14.21
C VAL A 37 34.31 4.12 -12.98
N GLU A 38 34.46 2.90 -12.46
CA GLU A 38 33.86 2.46 -11.19
C GLU A 38 34.44 3.28 -10.03
N GLY A 39 33.72 4.32 -9.59
CA GLY A 39 33.94 5.00 -8.31
C GLY A 39 33.15 4.31 -7.20
N GLU A 40 33.83 4.05 -6.07
CA GLU A 40 33.35 3.59 -4.75
C GLU A 40 31.90 3.06 -4.67
N ARG A 41 31.70 1.82 -5.12
CA ARG A 41 30.48 1.05 -4.78
C ARG A 41 30.63 0.46 -3.38
N VAL A 42 29.55 0.44 -2.59
CA VAL A 42 29.46 -0.48 -1.45
C VAL A 42 29.64 -1.89 -2.02
N ALA A 43 30.65 -2.62 -1.52
CA ALA A 43 30.95 -3.96 -1.99
C ALA A 43 29.73 -4.87 -1.80
N PHE A 44 29.41 -5.67 -2.82
CA PHE A 44 28.29 -6.61 -2.71
C PHE A 44 28.58 -7.63 -1.60
N SER A 45 27.80 -7.59 -0.54
CA SER A 45 27.96 -8.45 0.62
C SER A 45 26.78 -9.42 0.76
N ALA A 46 27.10 -10.60 1.30
CA ALA A 46 26.12 -11.60 1.67
C ALA A 46 26.49 -12.12 3.06
N LEU A 47 25.58 -11.99 4.01
CA LEU A 47 25.77 -12.34 5.43
C LEU A 47 24.68 -13.30 5.86
N THR A 48 24.99 -14.27 6.71
CA THR A 48 24.03 -15.29 7.16
C THR A 48 24.26 -15.65 8.63
N ASP A 49 23.17 -15.88 9.36
CA ASP A 49 23.13 -16.46 10.69
C ASP A 49 22.81 -17.98 10.65
N GLY A 50 22.68 -18.56 9.46
CA GLY A 50 22.21 -19.93 9.23
C GLY A 50 20.72 -20.07 8.93
N ASN A 51 19.91 -19.02 9.07
CA ASN A 51 18.47 -18.99 8.85
C ASN A 51 18.07 -18.08 7.66
N GLY A 52 18.90 -18.07 6.61
CA GLY A 52 18.78 -17.21 5.44
C GLY A 52 20.05 -16.37 5.20
N ALA A 53 20.13 -15.68 4.06
CA ALA A 53 21.20 -14.76 3.72
C ALA A 53 20.66 -13.35 3.44
N MET A 54 21.20 -12.35 4.14
CA MET A 54 20.97 -10.94 3.86
C MET A 54 21.99 -10.47 2.83
N LEU A 55 21.50 -9.95 1.72
CA LEU A 55 22.28 -9.45 0.59
C LEU A 55 22.23 -7.92 0.61
N ARG A 56 23.37 -7.25 0.51
CA ARG A 56 23.44 -5.78 0.48
C ARG A 56 24.40 -5.27 -0.58
N TRP A 57 24.00 -4.24 -1.31
CA TRP A 57 24.85 -3.58 -2.29
C TRP A 57 24.50 -2.10 -2.40
N GLY A 58 25.47 -1.31 -2.85
CA GLY A 58 25.26 0.09 -3.18
C GLY A 58 25.49 0.34 -4.66
N ILE A 59 24.85 1.38 -5.18
CA ILE A 59 25.19 1.97 -6.48
C ILE A 59 25.80 3.35 -6.26
N GLY A 60 26.62 3.79 -7.22
CA GLY A 60 27.07 5.20 -7.28
C GLY A 60 25.92 6.15 -7.62
N SER A 61 26.21 7.34 -8.14
CA SER A 61 25.22 8.35 -8.58
C SER A 61 24.39 7.95 -9.81
N ASP A 62 24.19 6.66 -10.09
CA ASP A 62 23.50 6.24 -11.31
C ASP A 62 21.98 6.23 -11.17
N THR A 63 21.39 7.37 -11.49
CA THR A 63 19.93 7.60 -11.48
C THR A 63 19.20 6.92 -12.62
N ALA A 64 19.91 6.37 -13.61
CA ALA A 64 19.32 5.67 -14.72
C ALA A 64 19.01 4.20 -14.40
N VAL A 65 19.24 3.74 -13.18
CA VAL A 65 18.96 2.36 -12.77
C VAL A 65 17.46 2.16 -12.53
N ILE A 66 16.84 1.28 -13.31
CA ILE A 66 15.44 0.86 -13.18
C ILE A 66 15.28 -0.08 -11.99
N GLY A 67 16.22 -1.01 -11.82
CA GLY A 67 16.17 -1.98 -10.74
C GLY A 67 17.13 -3.14 -10.92
N PHE A 68 16.97 -4.13 -10.06
CA PHE A 68 17.90 -5.24 -9.91
C PHE A 68 17.21 -6.60 -9.90
N ASN A 69 17.89 -7.59 -10.47
CA ASN A 69 17.62 -9.00 -10.24
C ASN A 69 18.80 -9.62 -9.49
N VAL A 70 18.51 -10.49 -8.54
CA VAL A 70 19.50 -11.19 -7.73
C VAL A 70 19.45 -12.66 -8.09
N PHE A 71 20.63 -13.28 -8.22
CA PHE A 71 20.77 -14.66 -8.63
C PHE A 71 21.66 -15.42 -7.65
N ARG A 72 21.23 -16.64 -7.35
CA ARG A 72 22.04 -17.66 -6.70
C ARG A 72 22.80 -18.45 -7.76
N LEU A 73 24.08 -18.75 -7.50
CA LEU A 73 24.82 -19.74 -8.28
C LEU A 73 24.52 -21.13 -7.72
N THR A 74 24.02 -22.01 -8.59
CA THR A 74 23.75 -23.41 -8.29
C THR A 74 24.57 -24.31 -9.20
N ALA A 75 24.64 -25.61 -8.89
CA ALA A 75 25.28 -26.59 -9.77
C ALA A 75 24.67 -26.64 -11.18
N ASN A 76 23.41 -26.22 -11.33
CA ASN A 76 22.65 -26.23 -12.58
C ASN A 76 22.66 -24.86 -13.31
N GLY A 77 23.44 -23.88 -12.83
CA GLY A 77 23.48 -22.52 -13.38
C GLY A 77 22.93 -21.47 -12.44
N PHE A 78 22.38 -20.38 -12.99
CA PHE A 78 21.88 -19.25 -12.21
C PHE A 78 20.39 -19.40 -11.90
N GLN A 79 20.02 -19.29 -10.63
CA GLN A 79 18.64 -19.31 -10.16
C GLN A 79 18.26 -17.90 -9.69
N PRO A 80 17.21 -17.26 -10.22
CA PRO A 80 16.73 -15.99 -9.69
C PRO A 80 16.24 -16.18 -8.25
N VAL A 81 16.51 -15.20 -7.40
CA VAL A 81 16.12 -15.20 -5.97
C VAL A 81 14.90 -14.32 -5.72
N ASN A 82 14.70 -13.30 -6.55
CA ASN A 82 13.57 -12.39 -6.51
C ASN A 82 12.60 -12.66 -7.68
N ASP A 83 11.31 -12.79 -7.38
CA ASP A 83 10.26 -12.97 -8.40
C ASP A 83 9.84 -11.64 -9.05
N ALA A 84 9.98 -10.54 -8.30
CA ALA A 84 9.72 -9.18 -8.73
C ALA A 84 11.02 -8.39 -8.78
N LEU A 85 11.18 -7.51 -9.77
CA LEU A 85 12.35 -6.64 -9.88
C LEU A 85 12.47 -5.79 -8.61
N ILE A 86 13.68 -5.72 -8.04
CA ILE A 86 13.96 -4.83 -6.91
C ILE A 86 14.07 -3.42 -7.49
N ALA A 87 13.10 -2.57 -7.16
CA ALA A 87 12.97 -1.24 -7.74
C ALA A 87 14.20 -0.36 -7.44
N GLY A 88 14.79 0.20 -8.49
CA GLY A 88 15.92 1.12 -8.43
C GLY A 88 15.49 2.60 -8.37
N PRO A 89 16.45 3.53 -8.36
CA PRO A 89 16.17 4.96 -8.25
C PRO A 89 15.24 5.50 -9.34
N ALA A 90 15.30 5.01 -10.58
CA ALA A 90 14.42 5.51 -11.63
C ALA A 90 12.93 5.23 -11.36
N MET A 91 12.61 4.17 -10.61
CA MET A 91 11.24 3.83 -10.20
C MET A 91 10.80 4.50 -8.89
N LYS A 92 11.75 4.83 -8.00
CA LYS A 92 11.48 5.29 -6.62
C LYS A 92 11.79 6.76 -6.34
N ASN A 93 12.84 7.28 -6.98
CA ASN A 93 13.41 8.59 -6.70
C ASN A 93 13.42 9.48 -7.96
N GLY A 94 13.25 8.93 -9.16
CA GLY A 94 13.46 9.66 -10.41
C GLY A 94 14.94 9.93 -10.70
N VAL A 95 15.22 10.90 -11.59
CA VAL A 95 16.53 11.06 -12.25
C VAL A 95 17.51 11.99 -11.49
N GLU A 96 17.46 12.08 -10.15
CA GLU A 96 18.37 12.98 -9.39
C GLU A 96 19.42 12.24 -8.57
N ASP A 97 20.65 12.71 -8.72
CA ASP A 97 21.89 12.07 -8.29
C ASP A 97 21.99 12.06 -6.76
N ALA A 98 21.73 10.92 -6.14
CA ALA A 98 22.13 10.68 -4.76
C ALA A 98 23.10 9.49 -4.75
N GLU A 99 24.40 9.79 -4.65
CA GLU A 99 25.45 8.80 -4.48
C GLU A 99 25.15 7.88 -3.29
N GLY A 100 25.36 6.57 -3.46
CA GLY A 100 25.40 5.64 -2.33
C GLY A 100 24.04 5.17 -1.82
N SER A 101 23.02 5.11 -2.68
CA SER A 101 21.79 4.37 -2.35
C SER A 101 22.14 2.91 -2.07
N GLU A 102 21.83 2.44 -0.86
CA GLU A 102 21.97 1.04 -0.46
C GLU A 102 20.67 0.27 -0.73
N PHE A 103 20.83 -0.93 -1.26
CA PHE A 103 19.77 -1.88 -1.51
C PHE A 103 20.05 -3.13 -0.71
N GLN A 104 18.98 -3.77 -0.25
CA GLN A 104 19.07 -5.04 0.42
C GLN A 104 18.00 -6.01 -0.05
N TYR A 105 18.28 -7.30 0.11
CA TYR A 105 17.36 -8.38 -0.19
C TYR A 105 17.62 -9.57 0.73
N PHE A 106 16.57 -10.19 1.23
CA PHE A 106 16.68 -11.37 2.08
C PHE A 106 16.38 -12.65 1.29
N ASP A 107 17.37 -13.54 1.20
CA ASP A 107 17.20 -14.89 0.67
C ASP A 107 16.98 -15.90 1.79
N LYS A 108 15.74 -16.34 1.99
CA LYS A 108 15.38 -17.33 3.03
C LYS A 108 16.09 -18.68 2.87
N GLU A 109 16.46 -19.07 1.65
CA GLU A 109 17.16 -20.34 1.40
C GLU A 109 18.68 -20.14 1.34
N GLY A 110 19.14 -18.92 1.61
CA GLY A 110 20.55 -18.61 1.72
C GLY A 110 21.20 -19.32 2.91
N ALA A 111 22.37 -19.90 2.67
CA ALA A 111 23.15 -20.63 3.66
C ALA A 111 24.62 -20.22 3.59
N PRO A 112 25.45 -20.52 4.62
CA PRO A 112 26.88 -20.28 4.55
C PRO A 112 27.50 -20.94 3.32
N GLY A 113 28.27 -20.18 2.55
CA GLY A 113 28.88 -20.66 1.31
C GLY A 113 28.02 -20.51 0.04
N THR A 114 26.75 -20.11 0.15
CA THR A 114 25.93 -19.80 -1.02
C THR A 114 26.50 -18.59 -1.77
N ALA A 115 26.71 -18.71 -3.08
CA ALA A 115 27.25 -17.64 -3.91
C ALA A 115 26.17 -16.89 -4.68
N TYR A 116 26.33 -15.57 -4.80
CA TYR A 116 25.36 -14.65 -5.39
C TYR A 116 26.01 -13.68 -6.38
N PHE A 117 25.22 -13.18 -7.34
CA PHE A 117 25.48 -11.93 -8.06
C PHE A 117 24.15 -11.19 -8.26
N TYR A 118 24.21 -9.87 -8.49
CA TYR A 118 23.07 -9.10 -8.97
C TYR A 118 23.28 -8.61 -10.41
N GLU A 119 22.18 -8.44 -11.13
CA GLU A 119 22.10 -7.78 -12.43
C GLU A 119 21.41 -6.43 -12.26
N THR A 120 22.00 -5.38 -12.82
CA THR A 120 21.43 -4.03 -12.88
C THR A 120 20.80 -3.79 -14.24
N ILE A 121 19.61 -3.18 -14.29
CA ILE A 121 18.92 -2.78 -15.51
C ILE A 121 18.85 -1.26 -15.59
N PHE A 122 19.24 -0.67 -16.73
CA PHE A 122 19.26 0.80 -16.92
C PHE A 122 18.13 1.29 -17.84
N LEU A 123 17.79 2.59 -17.77
CA LEU A 123 16.75 3.27 -18.57
C LEU A 123 16.98 3.16 -20.09
N ASN A 124 18.23 3.00 -20.52
CA ASN A 124 18.56 2.75 -21.92
C ASN A 124 18.41 1.26 -22.32
N GLY A 125 17.95 0.39 -21.42
CA GLY A 125 17.76 -1.05 -21.63
C GLY A 125 19.03 -1.89 -21.48
N SER A 126 20.19 -1.28 -21.27
CA SER A 126 21.43 -2.01 -21.04
C SER A 126 21.40 -2.72 -19.68
N ARG A 127 22.25 -3.73 -19.52
CA ARG A 127 22.36 -4.53 -18.30
C ARG A 127 23.82 -4.67 -17.88
N SER A 128 24.08 -4.68 -16.58
CA SER A 128 25.41 -4.99 -16.03
C SER A 128 25.31 -6.02 -14.92
N ARG A 129 26.38 -6.79 -14.70
CA ARG A 129 26.44 -7.80 -13.64
C ARG A 129 27.47 -7.40 -12.59
N SER A 130 27.15 -7.61 -11.32
CA SER A 130 28.10 -7.48 -10.22
C SER A 130 29.19 -8.56 -10.26
N GLN A 131 30.24 -8.37 -9.46
CA GLN A 131 31.08 -9.50 -9.06
C GLN A 131 30.29 -10.48 -8.18
N THR A 132 30.73 -11.72 -8.15
CA THR A 132 30.15 -12.75 -7.27
C THR A 132 30.60 -12.52 -5.83
N THR A 133 29.68 -12.67 -4.88
CA THR A 133 29.97 -12.70 -3.45
C THR A 133 29.46 -14.01 -2.85
N THR A 134 29.96 -14.39 -1.68
CA THR A 134 29.56 -15.63 -0.99
C THR A 134 29.04 -15.30 0.39
N ALA A 135 27.93 -15.91 0.79
CA ALA A 135 27.35 -15.75 2.12
C ALA A 135 28.35 -16.20 3.20
N VAL A 136 28.77 -15.23 4.03
CA VAL A 136 29.66 -15.46 5.17
C VAL A 136 28.82 -15.56 6.44
N TYR A 137 29.10 -16.58 7.25
CA TYR A 137 28.46 -16.73 8.54
C TYR A 137 29.00 -15.70 9.55
N ASP A 138 28.11 -14.95 10.20
CA ASP A 138 28.48 -14.00 11.25
C ASP A 138 27.45 -14.01 12.39
N ALA A 139 27.84 -14.59 13.54
CA ALA A 139 26.99 -14.68 14.72
C ALA A 139 26.82 -13.33 15.46
N SER A 140 27.74 -12.38 15.25
CA SER A 140 27.70 -11.07 15.92
C SER A 140 26.59 -10.16 15.39
N LEU A 141 26.07 -10.48 14.20
CA LEU A 141 25.01 -9.73 13.55
C LEU A 141 23.61 -10.15 13.97
N SER A 142 23.44 -11.16 14.83
CA SER A 142 22.12 -11.71 15.19
C SER A 142 21.07 -10.63 15.50
N GLY A 143 21.34 -9.60 16.31
CA GLY A 143 20.35 -8.55 16.61
C GLY A 143 20.08 -7.52 15.49
N GLU A 144 21.01 -7.31 14.58
CA GLU A 144 20.80 -6.47 13.37
C GLU A 144 20.08 -7.29 12.29
N PHE A 145 20.48 -8.55 12.16
CA PHE A 145 19.91 -9.51 11.24
C PHE A 145 18.47 -9.84 11.60
N GLU A 146 18.16 -10.09 12.88
CA GLU A 146 16.77 -10.28 13.32
C GLU A 146 15.91 -9.07 12.98
N ARG A 147 16.37 -7.83 13.19
CA ARG A 147 15.60 -6.64 12.81
C ARG A 147 15.45 -6.47 11.30
N ALA A 148 16.53 -6.68 10.55
CA ALA A 148 16.50 -6.59 9.10
C ALA A 148 15.70 -7.74 8.44
N ALA A 149 15.62 -8.91 9.09
CA ALA A 149 14.92 -10.10 8.61
C ALA A 149 13.52 -10.28 9.21
N ALA A 150 13.18 -9.61 10.32
CA ALA A 150 11.89 -9.71 11.00
C ALA A 150 10.69 -9.49 10.05
N PRO A 151 10.71 -8.48 9.16
CA PRO A 151 9.62 -8.31 8.20
C PRO A 151 9.47 -9.50 7.23
N TYR A 152 10.55 -10.25 6.98
CA TYR A 152 10.62 -11.37 6.04
C TYR A 152 10.32 -12.74 6.68
N ARG A 153 10.01 -12.79 7.98
CA ARG A 153 9.83 -14.04 8.75
C ARG A 153 8.42 -14.25 9.31
N LEU A 154 7.54 -13.25 9.18
CA LEU A 154 6.15 -13.36 9.62
C LEU A 154 5.34 -14.15 8.58
N ALA A 155 4.98 -15.39 8.90
CA ALA A 155 4.07 -16.18 8.07
C ALA A 155 2.68 -15.52 8.05
N ARG A 156 2.21 -15.10 6.87
CA ARG A 156 0.87 -14.53 6.67
C ARG A 156 0.25 -14.93 5.34
N ALA A 157 -1.07 -14.74 5.24
CA ALA A 157 -1.83 -15.04 4.04
C ALA A 157 -1.78 -13.87 3.03
N VAL A 158 -0.79 -13.91 2.14
CA VAL A 158 -0.60 -12.92 1.08
C VAL A 158 -1.78 -12.83 0.10
N SER A 159 -1.95 -11.65 -0.51
CA SER A 159 -2.81 -11.46 -1.67
C SER A 159 -2.06 -11.84 -2.95
N PRO A 160 -2.67 -12.55 -3.89
CA PRO A 160 -1.99 -12.86 -5.16
C PRO A 160 -1.68 -11.56 -5.93
N ALA A 161 -0.48 -11.47 -6.50
CA ALA A 161 -0.09 -10.38 -7.41
C ALA A 161 -0.82 -10.46 -8.76
N ASP A 162 -1.29 -11.65 -9.16
CA ASP A 162 -2.11 -11.86 -10.35
C ASP A 162 -3.60 -11.93 -9.96
N LEU A 163 -4.31 -10.84 -10.20
CA LEU A 163 -5.72 -10.67 -9.85
C LEU A 163 -6.61 -10.95 -11.06
N ALA A 164 -7.30 -12.08 -11.04
CA ALA A 164 -8.28 -12.43 -12.07
C ALA A 164 -9.71 -12.37 -11.52
N LYS A 165 -10.60 -11.70 -12.26
CA LYS A 165 -12.03 -11.68 -11.99
C LYS A 165 -12.85 -11.93 -13.26
N SER A 166 -14.13 -12.15 -13.06
CA SER A 166 -15.06 -12.55 -14.11
C SER A 166 -16.41 -11.97 -13.81
N ASP A 167 -16.77 -10.94 -14.56
CA ASP A 167 -18.00 -10.18 -14.37
C ASP A 167 -19.05 -10.60 -15.41
N LEU A 168 -20.28 -10.78 -14.96
CA LEU A 168 -21.40 -11.13 -15.84
C LEU A 168 -21.83 -9.92 -16.67
N ASP A 169 -21.89 -10.09 -17.98
CA ASP A 169 -22.46 -9.08 -18.88
C ASP A 169 -23.98 -9.23 -18.91
N LEU A 170 -24.62 -8.74 -17.84
CA LEU A 170 -26.05 -8.94 -17.60
C LEU A 170 -26.92 -8.25 -18.68
N PRO A 171 -27.95 -8.93 -19.19
CA PRO A 171 -29.04 -8.30 -19.93
C PRO A 171 -29.66 -7.18 -19.11
N ARG A 172 -30.07 -6.09 -19.77
CA ARG A 172 -30.57 -4.86 -19.11
C ARG A 172 -31.58 -5.14 -17.98
N VAL A 173 -32.56 -6.01 -18.21
CA VAL A 173 -33.59 -6.32 -17.20
C VAL A 173 -33.00 -6.93 -15.93
N LEU A 174 -32.04 -7.86 -16.06
CA LEU A 174 -31.38 -8.47 -14.89
C LEU A 174 -30.44 -7.49 -14.20
N ARG A 175 -29.74 -6.65 -14.97
CA ARG A 175 -28.90 -5.59 -14.44
C ARG A 175 -29.72 -4.60 -13.61
N ASP A 176 -30.83 -4.12 -14.15
CA ASP A 176 -31.72 -3.17 -13.47
C ASP A 176 -32.32 -3.79 -12.20
N GLU A 177 -32.73 -5.07 -12.24
CA GLU A 177 -33.23 -5.82 -11.08
C GLU A 177 -32.14 -5.96 -10.00
N MET A 178 -30.93 -6.40 -10.35
CA MET A 178 -29.82 -6.56 -9.42
C MET A 178 -29.40 -5.22 -8.80
N LEU A 179 -29.21 -4.17 -9.61
CA LEU A 179 -28.85 -2.83 -9.11
C LEU A 179 -29.91 -2.25 -8.17
N SER A 180 -31.20 -2.50 -8.45
CA SER A 180 -32.30 -2.06 -7.58
C SER A 180 -32.33 -2.78 -6.23
N SER A 181 -31.68 -3.93 -6.13
CA SER A 181 -31.64 -4.77 -4.92
C SER A 181 -30.46 -4.46 -3.99
N ILE A 182 -29.44 -3.72 -4.47
CA ILE A 182 -28.27 -3.36 -3.66
C ILE A 182 -28.68 -2.34 -2.59
N PRO A 183 -28.67 -2.70 -1.30
CA PRO A 183 -29.01 -1.75 -0.25
C PRO A 183 -27.91 -0.70 -0.10
N LYS A 184 -28.30 0.53 0.23
CA LYS A 184 -27.33 1.55 0.68
C LYS A 184 -26.72 1.14 2.03
N PRO A 185 -25.45 1.44 2.32
CA PRO A 185 -24.87 1.19 3.63
C PRO A 185 -25.72 1.77 4.77
N ASN A 186 -26.01 0.96 5.79
CA ASN A 186 -26.83 1.34 6.92
C ASN A 186 -25.96 1.78 8.10
N VAL A 187 -25.59 3.06 8.09
CA VAL A 187 -24.73 3.67 9.11
C VAL A 187 -25.29 3.52 10.53
N ARG A 188 -26.62 3.58 10.72
CA ARG A 188 -27.23 3.46 12.06
C ARG A 188 -27.06 2.06 12.61
N MET A 189 -27.29 1.04 11.78
CA MET A 189 -27.07 -0.33 12.20
C MET A 189 -25.59 -0.61 12.40
N GLN A 190 -24.70 -0.14 11.51
CA GLN A 190 -23.26 -0.29 11.69
C GLN A 190 -22.81 0.23 13.07
N ARG A 191 -23.23 1.45 13.44
CA ARG A 191 -22.95 2.00 14.78
C ARG A 191 -23.46 1.14 15.93
N ARG A 192 -24.58 0.44 15.74
CA ARG A 192 -25.11 -0.50 16.73
C ARG A 192 -24.27 -1.77 16.79
N LEU A 193 -23.76 -2.27 15.65
CA LEU A 193 -22.87 -3.43 15.62
C LEU A 193 -21.54 -3.15 16.31
N CYS A 194 -21.00 -1.94 16.18
CA CYS A 194 -19.74 -1.55 16.83
C CYS A 194 -19.79 -1.57 18.37
N ILE A 195 -20.98 -1.54 19.00
CA ILE A 195 -21.10 -1.58 20.48
C ILE A 195 -21.50 -2.97 21.00
N LEU A 196 -21.53 -3.99 20.14
CA LEU A 196 -21.94 -5.35 20.49
C LEU A 196 -20.77 -6.31 20.35
N ASP A 197 -20.72 -7.31 21.22
CA ASP A 197 -19.85 -8.45 21.01
C ASP A 197 -20.30 -9.24 19.77
N GLY A 198 -19.34 -9.84 19.08
CA GLY A 198 -19.60 -10.62 17.88
C GLY A 198 -18.33 -11.12 17.21
N ALA A 199 -18.45 -11.57 15.97
CA ALA A 199 -17.31 -11.95 15.14
C ALA A 199 -17.27 -11.10 13.85
N LYS A 200 -16.06 -10.71 13.46
CA LYS A 200 -15.73 -10.13 12.15
C LYS A 200 -15.21 -11.24 11.24
N ILE A 201 -15.78 -11.33 10.04
CA ILE A 201 -15.46 -12.34 9.02
C ILE A 201 -14.96 -11.62 7.78
N GLY A 202 -13.66 -11.72 7.49
CA GLY A 202 -13.03 -11.07 6.34
C GLY A 202 -13.11 -11.92 5.07
N ILE A 203 -13.62 -11.32 3.98
CA ILE A 203 -13.79 -11.98 2.68
C ILE A 203 -13.00 -11.22 1.60
N LYS A 204 -12.09 -11.92 0.90
CA LYS A 204 -11.28 -11.35 -0.19
C LYS A 204 -11.85 -11.52 -1.60
N LYS A 205 -12.71 -12.53 -1.82
CA LYS A 205 -13.22 -12.86 -3.16
C LYS A 205 -14.67 -13.30 -3.12
N THR A 206 -15.31 -13.34 -4.28
CA THR A 206 -16.67 -13.87 -4.40
C THR A 206 -16.65 -15.38 -4.19
N GLY A 207 -17.51 -15.88 -3.32
CA GLY A 207 -17.58 -17.30 -3.00
C GLY A 207 -18.73 -17.68 -2.08
N PHE A 208 -18.80 -18.98 -1.76
CA PHE A 208 -19.70 -19.50 -0.76
C PHE A 208 -18.87 -20.03 0.40
N TYR A 209 -19.09 -19.44 1.58
CA TYR A 209 -18.23 -19.59 2.74
C TYR A 209 -18.91 -20.43 3.80
N ARG A 210 -18.12 -21.20 4.54
CA ARG A 210 -18.54 -21.87 5.77
C ARG A 210 -17.64 -21.44 6.92
N VAL A 211 -18.25 -21.16 8.07
CA VAL A 211 -17.54 -20.93 9.33
C VAL A 211 -18.13 -21.85 10.38
N THR A 212 -17.29 -22.67 10.99
CA THR A 212 -17.68 -23.66 12.01
C THR A 212 -17.87 -23.00 13.37
N ALA A 213 -18.66 -23.64 14.24
CA ALA A 213 -18.81 -23.21 15.62
C ALA A 213 -17.46 -23.15 16.36
N ASN A 214 -16.54 -24.07 16.07
CA ASN A 214 -15.21 -24.06 16.68
C ASN A 214 -14.38 -22.84 16.24
N GLU A 215 -14.45 -22.46 14.97
CA GLU A 215 -13.81 -21.24 14.47
C GLU A 215 -14.44 -19.97 15.08
N LEU A 216 -15.77 -19.95 15.22
CA LEU A 216 -16.49 -18.84 15.87
C LEU A 216 -16.17 -18.72 17.36
N SER A 217 -16.10 -19.85 18.09
CA SER A 217 -15.72 -19.83 19.50
C SER A 217 -14.29 -19.38 19.74
N ASN A 218 -13.38 -19.62 18.79
CA ASN A 218 -11.99 -19.16 18.87
C ASN A 218 -11.85 -17.63 18.74
N VAL A 219 -12.90 -16.93 18.31
CA VAL A 219 -12.98 -15.47 18.21
C VAL A 219 -14.06 -14.91 19.13
N ASP A 220 -14.31 -15.61 20.25
CA ASP A 220 -15.19 -15.21 21.34
C ASP A 220 -16.67 -14.99 20.97
N PHE A 221 -17.13 -15.53 19.83
CA PHE A 221 -18.55 -15.54 19.51
C PHE A 221 -19.28 -16.58 20.36
N ASP A 222 -20.37 -16.18 21.02
CA ASP A 222 -21.21 -17.06 21.84
C ASP A 222 -22.00 -18.07 20.99
N VAL A 223 -21.35 -19.19 20.68
CA VAL A 223 -21.96 -20.33 19.99
C VAL A 223 -22.97 -21.11 20.84
N SER A 224 -23.09 -20.80 22.13
CA SER A 224 -24.11 -21.37 23.01
C SER A 224 -25.45 -20.61 22.94
N SER A 225 -25.44 -19.39 22.39
CA SER A 225 -26.66 -18.62 22.11
C SER A 225 -27.55 -19.32 21.07
N ASP A 226 -28.84 -18.97 21.05
CA ASP A 226 -29.83 -19.54 20.14
C ASP A 226 -29.41 -19.34 18.66
N PRO A 227 -29.13 -20.40 17.88
CA PRO A 227 -28.72 -20.28 16.48
C PRO A 227 -29.76 -19.60 15.59
N THR A 228 -31.02 -19.53 16.01
CA THR A 228 -32.08 -18.81 15.30
C THR A 228 -31.93 -17.28 15.41
N THR A 229 -31.21 -16.78 16.41
CA THR A 229 -30.95 -15.35 16.63
C THR A 229 -29.63 -14.87 16.06
N TRP A 230 -28.83 -15.74 15.45
CA TRP A 230 -27.58 -15.34 14.80
C TRP A 230 -27.88 -14.55 13.53
N GLN A 231 -27.21 -13.41 13.36
CA GLN A 231 -27.44 -12.43 12.30
C GLN A 231 -26.12 -12.01 11.67
N LEU A 232 -26.06 -12.00 10.35
CA LEU A 232 -24.89 -11.64 9.57
C LEU A 232 -25.12 -10.31 8.85
N PHE A 233 -24.18 -9.38 8.94
CA PHE A 233 -24.28 -8.05 8.36
C PHE A 233 -23.08 -7.71 7.49
N VAL A 234 -23.29 -6.90 6.47
CA VAL A 234 -22.24 -6.25 5.68
C VAL A 234 -22.66 -4.81 5.40
N ASP A 235 -21.77 -3.84 5.61
CA ASP A 235 -22.05 -2.40 5.51
C ASP A 235 -23.29 -1.98 6.35
N GLY A 236 -23.49 -2.61 7.51
CA GLY A 236 -24.66 -2.45 8.38
C GLY A 236 -25.97 -3.07 7.87
N ASN A 237 -25.98 -3.74 6.71
CA ASN A 237 -27.16 -4.39 6.15
C ASN A 237 -27.17 -5.89 6.45
N GLU A 238 -28.29 -6.42 6.96
CA GLU A 238 -28.43 -7.85 7.24
C GLU A 238 -28.51 -8.65 5.93
N VAL A 239 -27.71 -9.71 5.84
CA VAL A 239 -27.66 -10.63 4.72
C VAL A 239 -28.14 -12.02 5.13
N ALA A 240 -28.72 -12.75 4.18
CA ALA A 240 -29.20 -14.10 4.42
C ALA A 240 -28.03 -15.08 4.58
N MET A 241 -28.14 -15.99 5.55
CA MET A 241 -27.21 -17.10 5.71
C MET A 241 -27.95 -18.41 5.98
N ASN A 242 -27.29 -19.54 5.76
CA ASN A 242 -27.68 -20.81 6.34
C ASN A 242 -27.05 -20.94 7.74
N VAL A 243 -27.81 -21.45 8.70
CA VAL A 243 -27.30 -21.83 10.02
C VAL A 243 -27.66 -23.28 10.21
N ASP A 244 -26.67 -24.10 10.54
CA ASP A 244 -26.92 -25.49 10.88
C ASP A 244 -27.93 -25.58 12.05
N PRO A 245 -28.93 -26.47 12.01
CA PRO A 245 -29.96 -26.54 13.06
C PRO A 245 -29.42 -26.82 14.46
N ALA A 246 -28.26 -27.47 14.58
CA ALA A 246 -27.58 -27.71 15.85
C ALA A 246 -26.52 -26.63 16.16
N GLY A 247 -26.47 -25.55 15.38
CA GLY A 247 -25.50 -24.46 15.54
C GLY A 247 -24.07 -24.83 15.18
N GLN A 248 -23.84 -25.91 14.44
CA GLN A 248 -22.47 -26.41 14.19
C GLN A 248 -21.66 -25.57 13.21
N PHE A 249 -22.31 -24.83 12.32
CA PHE A 249 -21.68 -23.91 11.37
C PHE A 249 -22.71 -22.93 10.80
N ILE A 250 -22.20 -21.84 10.22
CA ILE A 250 -22.93 -20.97 9.31
C ILE A 250 -22.41 -21.12 7.89
N GLU A 251 -23.26 -20.85 6.89
CA GLU A 251 -22.82 -20.70 5.51
C GLU A 251 -23.46 -19.48 4.86
N PHE A 252 -22.72 -18.77 4.03
CA PHE A 252 -23.24 -17.59 3.35
C PHE A 252 -22.55 -17.37 2.00
N PHE A 253 -23.22 -16.62 1.12
CA PHE A 253 -22.59 -16.10 -0.09
C PHE A 253 -21.91 -14.78 0.26
N GLY A 254 -20.60 -14.70 0.01
CA GLY A 254 -19.79 -13.54 0.34
C GLY A 254 -19.10 -12.98 -0.90
N ARG A 255 -18.98 -11.66 -0.96
CA ARG A 255 -18.11 -10.93 -1.90
C ARG A 255 -17.05 -10.13 -1.16
N GLY A 256 -15.84 -10.15 -1.70
CA GLY A 256 -14.77 -9.23 -1.30
C GLY A 256 -15.00 -7.82 -1.86
N ILE A 257 -13.99 -6.98 -1.68
CA ILE A 257 -13.93 -5.62 -2.22
C ILE A 257 -12.54 -5.43 -2.85
N ASP A 258 -12.34 -4.37 -3.63
CA ASP A 258 -11.02 -4.00 -4.15
C ASP A 258 -10.90 -2.47 -4.10
N THR A 259 -10.21 -1.98 -3.09
CA THR A 259 -9.86 -0.57 -2.89
C THR A 259 -8.35 -0.39 -3.05
N VAL A 260 -7.83 0.82 -2.89
CA VAL A 260 -6.37 1.04 -2.96
C VAL A 260 -5.68 0.38 -1.76
N GLU A 261 -6.25 0.44 -0.57
CA GLU A 261 -5.63 -0.01 0.68
C GLU A 261 -6.03 -1.43 1.11
N THR A 262 -7.22 -1.90 0.70
CA THR A 262 -7.71 -3.23 1.10
C THR A 262 -8.51 -3.92 0.02
N ASN A 263 -8.35 -5.24 -0.06
CA ASN A 263 -9.19 -6.14 -0.85
C ASN A 263 -10.10 -7.03 0.03
N THR A 264 -10.19 -6.73 1.32
CA THR A 264 -10.96 -7.51 2.29
C THR A 264 -12.20 -6.76 2.71
N ARG A 265 -13.37 -7.37 2.51
CA ARG A 265 -14.66 -6.86 3.00
C ARG A 265 -15.04 -7.57 4.29
N ILE A 266 -15.48 -6.81 5.29
CA ILE A 266 -15.82 -7.34 6.62
C ILE A 266 -17.31 -7.63 6.71
N TYR A 267 -17.65 -8.84 7.17
CA TYR A 267 -18.99 -9.24 7.57
C TYR A 267 -19.03 -9.37 9.09
N TYR A 268 -20.09 -8.87 9.72
CA TYR A 268 -20.27 -8.90 11.18
C TYR A 268 -21.31 -9.93 11.55
N LEU A 269 -20.95 -10.92 12.35
CA LEU A 269 -21.85 -11.89 12.95
C LEU A 269 -22.14 -11.49 14.40
N THR A 270 -23.41 -11.35 14.74
CA THR A 270 -23.86 -11.06 16.11
C THR A 270 -25.09 -11.90 16.45
N SER A 271 -25.52 -11.87 17.71
CA SER A 271 -26.70 -12.59 18.20
C SER A 271 -27.59 -11.66 19.03
N GLY A 272 -28.90 -11.89 19.00
CA GLY A 272 -29.84 -11.25 19.93
C GLY A 272 -30.46 -9.92 19.48
N LEU A 273 -30.26 -9.46 18.24
CA LEU A 273 -31.00 -8.29 17.70
C LEU A 273 -32.35 -8.67 17.08
N GLY A 274 -32.62 -9.96 16.92
CA GLY A 274 -33.86 -10.51 16.37
C GLY A 274 -33.65 -11.93 15.81
N ILE A 275 -34.68 -12.44 15.14
CA ILE A 275 -34.54 -13.67 14.35
C ILE A 275 -33.70 -13.33 13.13
N GLY A 276 -32.65 -14.10 12.87
CA GLY A 276 -31.76 -13.80 11.77
C GLY A 276 -32.27 -14.21 10.41
N LYS A 277 -31.86 -13.44 9.39
CA LYS A 277 -32.21 -13.70 8.00
C LYS A 277 -31.62 -15.03 7.53
N ARG A 278 -32.48 -15.87 6.95
CA ARG A 278 -32.09 -17.19 6.42
C ARG A 278 -32.28 -17.26 4.92
N PHE A 279 -31.57 -18.19 4.27
CA PHE A 279 -31.82 -18.46 2.86
C PHE A 279 -33.29 -18.85 2.63
N SER A 280 -33.92 -18.19 1.67
CA SER A 280 -35.26 -18.60 1.24
C SER A 280 -35.18 -19.94 0.50
N ARG A 281 -36.15 -20.83 0.71
CA ARG A 281 -36.24 -22.10 -0.03
C ARG A 281 -37.12 -21.92 -1.26
N ARG A 282 -36.58 -22.16 -2.44
CA ARG A 282 -37.32 -22.19 -3.72
C ARG A 282 -37.30 -23.60 -4.28
N SER A 283 -38.32 -23.98 -5.03
CA SER A 283 -38.34 -25.28 -5.73
C SER A 283 -38.29 -25.02 -7.22
N LEU A 284 -37.31 -25.63 -7.92
CA LEU A 284 -37.28 -25.58 -9.38
C LEU A 284 -38.46 -26.37 -9.93
N ARG A 285 -39.30 -25.71 -10.72
CA ARG A 285 -40.43 -26.34 -11.41
C ARG A 285 -40.07 -26.59 -12.87
N PRO A 286 -40.18 -27.84 -13.36
CA PRO A 286 -40.05 -28.11 -14.79
C PRO A 286 -41.12 -27.35 -15.57
N LEU A 287 -40.72 -26.45 -16.46
CA LEU A 287 -41.60 -25.77 -17.39
C LEU A 287 -41.39 -26.31 -18.81
N GLY A 288 -42.49 -26.38 -19.59
CA GLY A 288 -42.46 -26.72 -21.01
C GLY A 288 -41.77 -25.63 -21.83
N GLY A 289 -40.99 -26.02 -22.83
CA GLY A 289 -40.29 -25.09 -23.74
C GLY A 289 -38.98 -25.67 -24.26
N ASN A 290 -38.77 -25.71 -25.58
CA ASN A 290 -37.64 -26.44 -26.18
C ASN A 290 -36.47 -25.53 -26.60
N VAL A 291 -36.58 -24.22 -26.40
CA VAL A 291 -35.51 -23.28 -26.75
C VAL A 291 -34.41 -23.33 -25.68
N THR A 292 -33.17 -23.54 -26.12
CA THR A 292 -32.00 -23.58 -25.24
C THR A 292 -31.14 -22.34 -25.40
N ALA A 293 -30.47 -21.94 -24.32
CA ALA A 293 -29.35 -21.03 -24.34
C ALA A 293 -28.10 -21.83 -23.95
N PRO A 294 -27.15 -22.06 -24.87
CA PRO A 294 -25.93 -22.80 -24.55
C PRO A 294 -24.88 -21.92 -23.84
N ARG A 295 -25.05 -20.59 -23.85
CA ARG A 295 -24.04 -19.62 -23.40
C ARG A 295 -24.68 -18.41 -22.73
N TYR A 296 -23.87 -17.70 -21.96
CA TYR A 296 -24.16 -16.38 -21.39
C TYR A 296 -22.95 -15.46 -21.59
N ASP A 297 -23.17 -14.16 -21.64
CA ASP A 297 -22.08 -13.20 -21.86
C ASP A 297 -21.33 -12.89 -20.58
N GLN A 298 -20.00 -12.84 -20.66
CA GLN A 298 -19.11 -12.56 -19.54
C GLN A 298 -17.90 -11.76 -20.01
N THR A 299 -17.40 -10.92 -19.12
CA THR A 299 -16.10 -10.27 -19.24
C THR A 299 -15.12 -10.89 -18.26
N PHE A 300 -14.03 -11.46 -18.76
CA PHE A 300 -12.86 -11.81 -17.97
C PHE A 300 -11.90 -10.62 -17.90
N GLU A 301 -11.36 -10.35 -16.72
CA GLU A 301 -10.33 -9.34 -16.50
C GLU A 301 -9.22 -9.94 -15.63
N SER A 302 -7.97 -9.73 -16.02
CA SER A 302 -6.79 -10.16 -15.27
C SER A 302 -5.78 -9.03 -15.23
N VAL A 303 -5.31 -8.73 -14.04
CA VAL A 303 -4.46 -7.58 -13.73
C VAL A 303 -3.25 -8.07 -12.93
N GLU A 304 -2.06 -7.52 -13.19
CA GLU A 304 -0.83 -7.91 -12.49
C GLU A 304 -0.28 -6.75 -11.64
N ARG A 305 0.18 -7.06 -10.43
CA ARG A 305 0.63 -6.11 -9.40
C ARG A 305 1.95 -6.59 -8.79
N LYS A 306 3.06 -6.23 -9.40
CA LYS A 306 4.43 -6.67 -9.02
C LYS A 306 5.40 -5.54 -8.71
N GLN A 307 5.13 -4.33 -9.17
CA GLN A 307 6.06 -3.20 -9.13
C GLN A 307 5.33 -1.95 -8.69
N TYR A 308 5.65 -1.44 -7.50
CA TYR A 308 5.20 -0.11 -7.09
C TYR A 308 6.15 0.97 -7.63
N ILE A 309 5.60 1.91 -8.38
CA ILE A 309 6.34 2.98 -9.06
C ILE A 309 5.77 4.34 -8.65
N ASN A 310 6.39 4.98 -7.67
CA ASN A 310 5.93 6.27 -7.14
C ASN A 310 6.31 7.47 -8.03
N THR A 311 7.07 7.27 -9.11
CA THR A 311 7.36 8.32 -10.11
C THR A 311 6.23 8.48 -11.12
N ILE A 312 5.23 7.60 -11.10
CA ILE A 312 3.99 7.75 -11.84
C ILE A 312 2.98 8.41 -10.91
N LEU A 313 2.52 9.62 -11.25
CA LEU A 313 1.62 10.40 -10.40
C LEU A 313 0.16 10.16 -10.80
N ASN A 314 -0.40 9.01 -10.38
CA ASN A 314 -1.73 8.55 -10.80
C ASN A 314 -2.90 9.09 -9.94
N GLY A 315 -2.60 9.91 -8.92
CA GLY A 315 -3.62 10.54 -8.08
C GLY A 315 -4.14 9.54 -7.05
N ASP A 316 -5.45 9.49 -6.82
CA ASP A 316 -6.05 8.52 -5.89
C ASP A 316 -6.10 7.09 -6.46
N ALA A 317 -5.59 6.85 -7.67
CA ALA A 317 -5.46 5.51 -8.24
C ALA A 317 -4.12 4.87 -7.84
N GLU A 318 -4.08 3.55 -7.70
CA GLU A 318 -2.86 2.85 -7.28
C GLU A 318 -1.70 2.96 -8.29
N ASN A 319 -0.47 2.88 -7.77
CA ASN A 319 0.77 2.88 -8.54
C ASN A 319 1.46 1.50 -8.61
N TRP A 320 0.67 0.44 -8.46
CA TRP A 320 1.12 -0.93 -8.64
C TRP A 320 0.90 -1.38 -10.07
N TRP A 321 1.99 -1.80 -10.71
CA TRP A 321 2.00 -2.28 -12.10
C TRP A 321 2.57 -3.69 -12.16
N GLY A 322 2.31 -4.38 -13.26
CA GLY A 322 2.80 -5.71 -13.52
C GLY A 322 4.26 -5.74 -13.99
N ARG A 323 4.61 -6.83 -14.67
CA ARG A 323 5.97 -7.07 -15.14
C ARG A 323 6.44 -6.02 -16.15
N MET A 324 7.74 -5.73 -16.12
CA MET A 324 8.40 -4.86 -17.09
C MET A 324 8.39 -5.51 -18.48
N VAL A 325 8.03 -4.72 -19.50
CA VAL A 325 8.09 -5.08 -20.91
C VAL A 325 9.20 -4.28 -21.58
N SER A 326 10.14 -4.97 -22.21
CA SER A 326 11.27 -4.39 -22.97
C SER A 326 11.45 -5.11 -24.30
N ASN A 327 12.59 -4.92 -24.98
CA ASN A 327 12.92 -5.61 -26.23
C ASN A 327 13.13 -7.13 -26.09
N SER A 328 13.12 -7.66 -24.87
CA SER A 328 13.11 -9.10 -24.61
C SER A 328 11.67 -9.58 -24.51
N PRO A 329 11.25 -10.61 -25.27
CA PRO A 329 9.89 -11.14 -25.20
C PRO A 329 9.53 -11.56 -23.77
N THR A 330 8.42 -11.02 -23.29
CA THR A 330 7.88 -11.30 -21.96
C THR A 330 6.50 -11.91 -22.10
N SER A 331 6.27 -13.04 -21.43
CA SER A 331 4.98 -13.74 -21.45
C SER A 331 4.18 -13.46 -20.19
N TYR A 332 2.86 -13.40 -20.29
CA TYR A 332 1.89 -13.38 -19.20
C TYR A 332 0.86 -14.49 -19.45
N THR A 333 0.57 -15.31 -18.45
CA THR A 333 -0.38 -16.41 -18.57
C THR A 333 -1.67 -16.11 -17.81
N PHE A 334 -2.81 -16.49 -18.39
CA PHE A 334 -4.12 -16.36 -17.77
C PHE A 334 -5.01 -17.54 -18.16
N THR A 335 -5.97 -17.90 -17.31
CA THR A 335 -6.84 -19.05 -17.54
C THR A 335 -8.26 -18.60 -17.88
N LEU A 336 -8.75 -19.02 -19.04
CA LEU A 336 -10.15 -18.84 -19.43
C LEU A 336 -10.91 -20.15 -19.27
N SER A 337 -12.18 -20.05 -18.91
CA SER A 337 -13.08 -21.20 -18.83
C SER A 337 -14.34 -20.96 -19.66
N GLY A 338 -14.86 -22.02 -20.28
CA GLY A 338 -16.09 -22.00 -21.07
C GLY A 338 -15.97 -21.22 -22.39
N VAL A 339 -14.77 -20.94 -22.88
CA VAL A 339 -14.56 -20.33 -24.20
C VAL A 339 -14.95 -21.32 -25.29
N ASP A 340 -15.63 -20.82 -26.33
CA ASP A 340 -15.91 -21.58 -27.54
C ASP A 340 -15.04 -21.06 -28.70
N PRO A 341 -14.01 -21.83 -29.14
CA PRO A 341 -13.09 -21.40 -30.18
C PRO A 341 -13.74 -21.34 -31.58
N THR A 342 -14.96 -21.84 -31.74
CA THR A 342 -15.69 -21.81 -33.02
C THR A 342 -16.42 -20.48 -33.26
N LEU A 343 -16.46 -19.60 -32.26
CA LEU A 343 -16.99 -18.25 -32.41
C LEU A 343 -16.10 -17.40 -33.33
N THR A 344 -16.65 -16.28 -33.82
CA THR A 344 -15.93 -15.37 -34.73
C THR A 344 -14.98 -14.48 -33.94
N ASN A 345 -15.31 -13.20 -33.78
CA ASN A 345 -14.42 -12.20 -33.20
C ASN A 345 -14.90 -11.81 -31.80
N LEU A 346 -13.98 -11.81 -30.84
CA LEU A 346 -14.20 -11.44 -29.44
C LEU A 346 -13.48 -10.13 -29.13
N PRO A 347 -14.12 -9.16 -28.44
CA PRO A 347 -13.45 -7.95 -28.01
C PRO A 347 -12.34 -8.26 -26.99
N ILE A 348 -11.20 -7.62 -27.17
CA ILE A 348 -10.05 -7.68 -26.27
C ILE A 348 -9.54 -6.26 -25.99
N ARG A 349 -9.12 -6.05 -24.75
CA ARG A 349 -8.37 -4.88 -24.31
C ARG A 349 -7.12 -5.34 -23.57
N ILE A 350 -5.96 -4.83 -23.95
CA ILE A 350 -4.69 -5.03 -23.24
C ILE A 350 -4.18 -3.65 -22.83
N ALA A 351 -3.93 -3.46 -21.54
CA ALA A 351 -3.41 -2.22 -20.98
C ALA A 351 -1.98 -2.41 -20.49
N LEU A 352 -1.16 -1.39 -20.78
CA LEU A 352 0.17 -1.22 -20.22
C LEU A 352 0.32 0.23 -19.77
N GLN A 353 1.32 0.48 -18.95
CA GLN A 353 1.71 1.80 -18.47
C GLN A 353 3.08 2.15 -19.04
N GLY A 354 3.19 3.27 -19.76
CA GLY A 354 4.48 3.75 -20.25
C GLY A 354 5.38 4.11 -19.06
N PHE A 355 6.67 3.80 -19.14
CA PHE A 355 7.63 4.09 -18.07
C PHE A 355 8.74 5.04 -18.50
N THR A 356 9.26 4.86 -19.71
CA THR A 356 10.30 5.72 -20.28
C THR A 356 9.70 6.85 -21.12
N LEU A 357 10.40 7.97 -21.29
CA LEU A 357 9.80 9.19 -21.87
C LEU A 357 9.59 9.17 -23.39
N GLN A 358 10.16 8.19 -24.09
CA GLN A 358 10.08 8.14 -25.56
C GLN A 358 8.74 7.56 -26.06
N PRO A 359 8.48 7.56 -27.37
CA PRO A 359 7.37 6.82 -27.95
C PRO A 359 7.47 5.32 -27.64
N HIS A 360 6.32 4.71 -27.37
CA HIS A 360 6.14 3.30 -27.07
C HIS A 360 5.47 2.57 -28.23
N SER A 361 5.97 1.40 -28.58
CA SER A 361 5.32 0.48 -29.52
C SER A 361 5.56 -0.97 -29.11
N ILE A 362 4.59 -1.53 -28.39
CA ILE A 362 4.66 -2.88 -27.83
C ILE A 362 3.90 -3.85 -28.74
N SER A 363 4.62 -4.79 -29.35
CA SER A 363 4.06 -5.89 -30.15
C SER A 363 3.39 -6.92 -29.25
N LEU A 364 2.20 -7.37 -29.63
CA LEU A 364 1.36 -8.27 -28.85
C LEU A 364 1.06 -9.55 -29.64
N LYS A 365 1.23 -10.71 -29.00
CA LYS A 365 0.77 -12.01 -29.51
C LYS A 365 -0.02 -12.77 -28.45
N ILE A 366 -1.04 -13.51 -28.87
CA ILE A 366 -1.80 -14.41 -28.01
C ILE A 366 -1.71 -15.84 -28.52
N ASN A 367 -1.25 -16.77 -27.69
CA ASN A 367 -0.99 -18.17 -28.06
C ASN A 367 -0.20 -18.30 -29.38
N GLY A 368 0.80 -17.42 -29.57
CA GLY A 368 1.63 -17.35 -30.78
C GLY A 368 1.06 -16.55 -31.95
N ASN A 369 -0.21 -16.13 -31.91
CA ASN A 369 -0.86 -15.36 -32.98
C ASN A 369 -0.71 -13.85 -32.78
N THR A 370 -0.26 -13.12 -33.80
CA THR A 370 -0.09 -11.66 -33.74
C THR A 370 -1.42 -10.92 -33.65
N LEU A 371 -1.51 -9.96 -32.72
CA LEU A 371 -2.66 -9.06 -32.55
C LEU A 371 -2.45 -7.69 -33.19
N GLY A 372 -1.23 -7.15 -33.05
CA GLY A 372 -0.90 -5.77 -33.40
C GLY A 372 -0.05 -5.14 -32.30
N ASN A 373 -0.01 -3.80 -32.26
CA ASN A 373 0.80 -3.08 -31.29
C ASN A 373 -0.07 -2.22 -30.36
N ALA A 374 0.26 -2.19 -29.07
CA ALA A 374 -0.12 -1.09 -28.20
C ALA A 374 0.87 0.06 -28.41
N THR A 375 0.38 1.28 -28.65
CA THR A 375 1.23 2.45 -28.94
C THR A 375 0.88 3.60 -28.01
N GLY A 376 1.88 4.43 -27.67
CA GLY A 376 1.75 5.56 -26.76
C GLY A 376 3.05 6.36 -26.69
N SER A 377 3.17 7.27 -25.73
CA SER A 377 4.41 8.02 -25.51
C SER A 377 4.50 8.54 -24.10
N GLY A 378 5.67 8.43 -23.48
CA GLY A 378 5.90 8.92 -22.13
C GLY A 378 5.21 8.09 -21.05
N GLN A 379 5.13 8.63 -19.85
CA GLN A 379 4.63 7.92 -18.67
C GLN A 379 3.10 7.92 -18.56
N ILE A 380 2.40 7.63 -19.65
CA ILE A 380 0.93 7.55 -19.70
C ILE A 380 0.46 6.12 -20.04
N PRO A 381 -0.79 5.76 -19.70
CA PRO A 381 -1.35 4.48 -20.11
C PRO A 381 -1.38 4.32 -21.63
N LEU A 382 -0.96 3.14 -22.12
CA LEU A 382 -1.10 2.71 -23.51
C LEU A 382 -2.03 1.48 -23.59
N VAL A 383 -2.96 1.51 -24.54
CA VAL A 383 -4.03 0.51 -24.62
C VAL A 383 -4.12 -0.02 -26.04
N PHE A 384 -4.12 -1.34 -26.17
CA PHE A 384 -4.59 -2.02 -27.37
C PHE A 384 -6.07 -2.37 -27.19
N ASN A 385 -6.93 -1.81 -28.04
CA ASN A 385 -8.33 -2.20 -28.16
C ASN A 385 -8.55 -2.84 -29.53
N GLY A 386 -9.12 -4.03 -29.56
CA GLY A 386 -9.35 -4.73 -30.81
C GLY A 386 -10.32 -5.89 -30.68
N THR A 387 -10.36 -6.71 -31.72
CA THR A 387 -11.10 -7.96 -31.73
C THR A 387 -10.21 -9.10 -32.18
N ILE A 388 -10.35 -10.26 -31.55
CA ILE A 388 -9.55 -11.45 -31.84
C ILE A 388 -10.43 -12.61 -32.29
N PRO A 389 -9.99 -13.43 -33.27
CA PRO A 389 -10.66 -14.68 -33.56
C PRO A 389 -10.73 -15.55 -32.30
N ALA A 390 -11.90 -16.10 -31.97
CA ALA A 390 -12.06 -16.96 -30.80
C ALA A 390 -11.17 -18.21 -30.89
N ALA A 391 -10.86 -18.65 -32.12
CA ALA A 391 -9.90 -19.73 -32.39
C ALA A 391 -8.46 -19.45 -31.91
N PHE A 392 -8.11 -18.19 -31.61
CA PHE A 392 -6.82 -17.86 -30.99
C PHE A 392 -6.79 -18.16 -29.49
N LEU A 393 -7.96 -18.32 -28.85
CA LEU A 393 -8.09 -18.64 -27.44
C LEU A 393 -8.32 -20.13 -27.24
N VAL A 394 -7.85 -20.64 -26.12
CA VAL A 394 -8.12 -22.01 -25.67
C VAL A 394 -8.90 -21.99 -24.35
N ASN A 395 -9.73 -23.01 -24.15
CA ASN A 395 -10.35 -23.27 -22.86
C ASN A 395 -9.27 -23.86 -21.93
N GLY A 396 -8.76 -23.06 -21.01
CA GLY A 396 -7.58 -23.36 -20.20
C GLY A 396 -6.58 -22.20 -20.19
N VAL A 397 -5.31 -22.53 -20.06
CA VAL A 397 -4.21 -21.56 -19.99
C VAL A 397 -3.97 -20.94 -21.36
N ASN A 398 -3.97 -19.61 -21.42
CA ASN A 398 -3.63 -18.79 -22.56
C ASN A 398 -2.38 -17.97 -22.22
N THR A 399 -1.57 -17.66 -23.24
CA THR A 399 -0.33 -16.90 -23.08
C THR A 399 -0.36 -15.64 -23.94
N LEU A 400 -0.21 -14.47 -23.30
CA LEU A 400 0.06 -13.18 -23.93
C LEU A 400 1.58 -12.95 -23.97
N GLU A 401 2.16 -12.81 -25.15
CA GLU A 401 3.54 -12.38 -25.35
C GLU A 401 3.58 -10.89 -25.71
N MET A 402 4.47 -10.15 -25.05
CA MET A 402 4.66 -8.70 -25.21
C MET A 402 6.14 -8.41 -25.46
N THR A 403 6.43 -7.62 -26.49
CA THR A 403 7.80 -7.25 -26.84
C THR A 403 7.87 -5.83 -27.40
N SER A 404 8.78 -5.03 -26.87
CA SER A 404 9.07 -3.69 -27.37
C SER A 404 9.97 -3.70 -28.61
N GLY A 405 9.87 -2.68 -29.46
CA GLY A 405 10.72 -2.52 -30.64
C GLY A 405 12.14 -1.98 -30.36
N SER A 406 12.39 -1.43 -29.16
CA SER A 406 13.68 -0.84 -28.76
C SER A 406 14.05 -1.25 -27.33
N MET A 407 15.36 -1.35 -27.05
CA MET A 407 15.85 -1.63 -25.69
C MET A 407 15.50 -0.52 -24.70
N SER A 408 15.45 0.73 -25.18
CA SER A 408 15.09 1.87 -24.33
C SER A 408 13.59 1.99 -24.12
N ASP A 409 12.75 1.47 -25.02
CA ASP A 409 11.28 1.52 -24.93
C ASP A 409 10.80 0.49 -23.90
N ILE A 410 10.52 1.01 -22.70
CA ILE A 410 10.14 0.27 -21.50
C ILE A 410 8.76 0.73 -21.03
N SER A 411 7.90 -0.26 -20.80
CA SER A 411 6.55 -0.13 -20.25
C SER A 411 6.33 -1.18 -19.16
N MET A 412 5.29 -1.03 -18.35
CA MET A 412 4.84 -2.04 -17.39
C MET A 412 3.52 -2.63 -17.86
N PHE A 413 3.36 -3.95 -17.81
CA PHE A 413 2.05 -4.55 -18.04
C PHE A 413 1.06 -4.10 -16.95
N ASP A 414 -0.19 -3.85 -17.29
CA ASP A 414 -1.25 -3.60 -16.31
C ASP A 414 -2.24 -4.75 -16.29
N GLY A 415 -2.93 -4.99 -17.41
CA GLY A 415 -3.92 -6.06 -17.46
C GLY A 415 -4.47 -6.38 -18.85
N ILE A 416 -5.25 -7.45 -18.89
CA ILE A 416 -5.97 -7.96 -20.05
C ILE A 416 -7.45 -8.14 -19.72
N ARG A 417 -8.32 -7.72 -20.64
CA ARG A 417 -9.77 -7.87 -20.54
C ARG A 417 -10.31 -8.49 -21.82
N ILE A 418 -11.13 -9.53 -21.70
CA ILE A 418 -11.73 -10.26 -22.83
C ILE A 418 -13.21 -10.49 -22.52
N SER A 419 -14.11 -10.01 -23.39
CA SER A 419 -15.54 -10.33 -23.29
C SER A 419 -15.92 -11.43 -24.27
N TYR A 420 -16.62 -12.46 -23.81
CA TYR A 420 -16.97 -13.60 -24.63
C TYR A 420 -18.25 -14.30 -24.18
N PRO A 421 -19.02 -14.90 -25.13
CA PRO A 421 -20.09 -15.82 -24.78
C PRO A 421 -19.51 -17.10 -24.14
N ARG A 422 -19.69 -17.24 -22.83
CA ARG A 422 -19.19 -18.36 -22.05
C ARG A 422 -20.20 -19.50 -22.03
N ASN A 423 -19.73 -20.72 -22.29
CA ASN A 423 -20.50 -21.95 -22.11
C ASN A 423 -20.86 -22.15 -20.63
N TYR A 424 -22.03 -22.72 -20.35
CA TYR A 424 -22.44 -23.10 -19.00
C TYR A 424 -21.62 -24.30 -18.49
N VAL A 425 -20.40 -24.03 -18.00
CA VAL A 425 -19.50 -25.05 -17.44
C VAL A 425 -18.97 -24.58 -16.07
N ALA A 426 -19.02 -25.46 -15.09
CA ALA A 426 -18.39 -25.27 -13.79
C ALA A 426 -16.87 -25.42 -13.90
N ALA A 427 -16.14 -24.60 -13.15
CA ALA A 427 -14.70 -24.70 -13.00
C ALA A 427 -14.39 -24.76 -11.50
N ASN A 428 -13.55 -25.71 -11.09
CA ASN A 428 -13.19 -25.95 -9.68
C ASN A 428 -14.44 -26.09 -8.78
N GLY A 429 -15.41 -26.90 -9.24
CA GLY A 429 -16.62 -27.21 -8.49
C GLY A 429 -17.63 -26.07 -8.37
N ARG A 430 -17.46 -24.94 -9.07
CA ARG A 430 -18.39 -23.79 -9.00
C ARG A 430 -18.61 -23.05 -10.31
N VAL A 431 -19.68 -22.25 -10.37
CA VAL A 431 -19.91 -21.23 -11.42
C VAL A 431 -20.93 -20.17 -10.98
N GLU A 432 -20.61 -18.90 -11.24
CA GLU A 432 -21.54 -17.78 -11.24
C GLU A 432 -22.00 -17.53 -12.69
N PHE A 433 -23.30 -17.44 -12.92
CA PHE A 433 -23.86 -17.27 -14.27
C PHE A 433 -25.24 -16.62 -14.23
N TYR A 434 -25.74 -16.18 -15.39
CA TYR A 434 -27.15 -15.82 -15.54
C TYR A 434 -27.87 -16.75 -16.52
N THR A 435 -29.17 -16.94 -16.32
CA THR A 435 -30.05 -17.63 -17.27
C THR A 435 -30.78 -16.63 -18.16
N HIS A 436 -30.93 -16.98 -19.43
CA HIS A 436 -31.73 -16.19 -20.36
C HIS A 436 -33.22 -16.38 -20.09
N ASN A 437 -34.00 -15.31 -20.25
CA ASN A 437 -35.46 -15.35 -20.10
C ASN A 437 -36.08 -16.44 -20.97
N TYR A 438 -36.78 -17.37 -20.33
CA TYR A 438 -37.57 -18.44 -20.91
C TYR A 438 -36.78 -19.39 -21.83
N LYS A 439 -35.49 -19.60 -21.54
CA LYS A 439 -34.65 -20.59 -22.23
C LYS A 439 -34.12 -21.63 -21.25
N ARG A 440 -34.00 -22.88 -21.69
CA ARG A 440 -33.33 -23.95 -20.95
C ARG A 440 -31.82 -23.77 -21.01
N SER A 441 -31.13 -24.17 -19.95
CA SER A 441 -29.66 -24.19 -19.88
C SER A 441 -29.20 -25.47 -19.20
N THR A 442 -28.04 -25.97 -19.59
CA THR A 442 -27.40 -27.12 -18.94
C THR A 442 -26.04 -26.68 -18.46
N VAL A 443 -25.84 -26.70 -17.14
CA VAL A 443 -24.53 -26.43 -16.53
C VAL A 443 -23.78 -27.75 -16.40
N THR A 444 -22.65 -27.87 -17.07
CA THR A 444 -21.83 -29.09 -17.09
C THR A 444 -20.59 -28.94 -16.20
N GLY A 445 -19.80 -30.00 -16.03
CA GLY A 445 -18.45 -29.93 -15.46
C GLY A 445 -18.35 -30.08 -13.94
N PHE A 446 -19.44 -30.45 -13.26
CA PHE A 446 -19.37 -30.82 -11.84
C PHE A 446 -18.81 -32.23 -11.67
N ALA A 447 -17.90 -32.41 -10.72
CA ALA A 447 -17.29 -33.71 -10.43
C ALA A 447 -18.24 -34.64 -9.65
N THR A 448 -19.21 -34.08 -8.92
CA THR A 448 -20.14 -34.83 -8.07
C THR A 448 -21.60 -34.46 -8.35
N SER A 449 -22.53 -35.33 -7.99
CA SER A 449 -23.97 -35.05 -8.05
C SER A 449 -24.47 -34.17 -6.90
N SER A 450 -23.63 -33.86 -5.92
CA SER A 450 -23.98 -33.07 -4.73
C SER A 450 -23.99 -31.57 -5.05
N ILE A 451 -24.70 -31.18 -6.10
CA ILE A 451 -24.76 -29.80 -6.59
C ILE A 451 -25.80 -29.02 -5.78
N ARG A 452 -25.44 -27.82 -5.34
CA ARG A 452 -26.35 -26.82 -4.76
C ARG A 452 -26.48 -25.64 -5.72
N LEU A 453 -27.66 -25.03 -5.76
CA LEU A 453 -27.97 -23.90 -6.64
C LEU A 453 -28.61 -22.77 -5.83
N PHE A 454 -28.01 -21.59 -5.92
CA PHE A 454 -28.45 -20.39 -5.23
C PHE A 454 -28.90 -19.32 -6.22
N ASP A 455 -30.01 -18.66 -5.91
CA ASP A 455 -30.44 -17.42 -6.55
C ASP A 455 -29.78 -16.24 -5.83
N ILE A 456 -28.87 -15.58 -6.52
CA ILE A 456 -28.13 -14.42 -6.02
C ILE A 456 -28.53 -13.13 -6.75
N THR A 457 -29.70 -13.13 -7.41
CA THR A 457 -30.22 -11.92 -8.08
C THR A 457 -30.40 -10.77 -7.09
N ASN A 458 -30.69 -11.08 -5.82
CA ASN A 458 -30.61 -10.17 -4.68
C ASN A 458 -29.69 -10.80 -3.63
N GLU A 459 -28.50 -10.23 -3.44
CA GLU A 459 -27.46 -10.79 -2.56
C GLU A 459 -27.79 -10.64 -1.07
N SER A 460 -28.65 -9.70 -0.70
CA SER A 460 -29.17 -9.61 0.67
C SER A 460 -30.28 -10.64 0.95
N GLU A 461 -30.81 -11.31 -0.08
CA GLU A 461 -31.93 -12.26 -0.03
C GLU A 461 -31.67 -13.54 -0.82
N VAL A 462 -30.48 -14.11 -0.63
CA VAL A 462 -30.10 -15.36 -1.31
C VAL A 462 -31.14 -16.45 -1.05
N ALA A 463 -31.50 -17.18 -2.10
CA ALA A 463 -32.43 -18.30 -2.02
C ALA A 463 -31.77 -19.58 -2.52
N GLU A 464 -31.98 -20.70 -1.84
CA GLU A 464 -31.49 -22.01 -2.27
C GLU A 464 -32.61 -22.78 -2.99
N TYR A 465 -32.29 -23.30 -4.17
CA TYR A 465 -33.21 -24.13 -4.96
C TYR A 465 -33.14 -25.61 -4.55
N SER A 466 -34.31 -26.22 -4.42
CA SER A 466 -34.50 -27.67 -4.28
C SER A 466 -35.09 -28.29 -5.56
N ASN A 467 -35.18 -29.63 -5.59
CA ASN A 467 -35.65 -30.42 -6.73
C ASN A 467 -34.83 -30.19 -8.01
N LEU A 468 -33.50 -30.15 -7.87
CA LEU A 468 -32.58 -29.98 -8.99
C LEU A 468 -32.61 -31.21 -9.91
N ASN A 469 -32.63 -30.98 -11.23
CA ASN A 469 -32.49 -32.04 -12.22
C ASN A 469 -31.01 -32.25 -12.52
N ILE A 470 -30.41 -33.20 -11.81
CA ILE A 470 -28.99 -33.54 -11.93
C ILE A 470 -28.89 -34.90 -12.62
N VAL A 471 -28.13 -34.97 -13.70
CA VAL A 471 -27.94 -36.20 -14.48
C VAL A 471 -26.46 -36.47 -14.67
N ALA A 472 -26.10 -37.75 -14.92
CA ALA A 472 -24.77 -38.07 -15.40
C ALA A 472 -24.52 -37.38 -16.76
N GLY A 473 -23.41 -36.66 -16.87
CA GLY A 473 -22.92 -36.02 -18.07
C GLY A 473 -21.68 -36.74 -18.61
N GLY A 474 -21.04 -36.17 -19.64
CA GLY A 474 -19.89 -36.79 -20.30
C GLY A 474 -18.72 -37.13 -19.35
N ASN A 475 -18.29 -36.17 -18.52
CA ASN A 475 -17.20 -36.32 -17.55
C ASN A 475 -17.60 -35.80 -16.16
N GLY A 476 -18.73 -36.28 -15.62
CA GLY A 476 -19.23 -35.87 -14.30
C GLY A 476 -20.75 -35.74 -14.29
N PHE A 477 -21.25 -34.63 -13.75
CA PHE A 477 -22.67 -34.36 -13.61
C PHE A 477 -23.09 -33.04 -14.25
N ASP A 478 -24.28 -33.05 -14.84
CA ASP A 478 -24.90 -31.90 -15.48
C ASP A 478 -26.13 -31.46 -14.69
N LEU A 479 -26.22 -30.17 -14.40
CA LEU A 479 -27.40 -29.52 -13.83
C LEU A 479 -28.27 -28.95 -14.96
N LYS A 480 -29.47 -29.52 -15.14
CA LYS A 480 -30.44 -29.10 -16.15
C LYS A 480 -31.42 -28.08 -15.58
N LEU A 481 -31.39 -26.86 -16.11
CA LEU A 481 -32.25 -25.76 -15.70
C LEU A 481 -33.45 -25.61 -16.67
N PRO A 482 -34.69 -25.50 -16.15
CA PRO A 482 -35.87 -25.32 -16.98
C PRO A 482 -35.93 -23.91 -17.59
N ALA A 483 -36.76 -23.74 -18.61
CA ALA A 483 -37.08 -22.43 -19.15
C ALA A 483 -37.89 -21.62 -18.12
N ALA A 484 -37.31 -20.57 -17.55
CA ALA A 484 -37.92 -19.71 -16.54
C ALA A 484 -37.51 -18.25 -16.74
N ARG A 485 -38.06 -17.34 -15.92
CA ARG A 485 -37.54 -15.96 -15.87
C ARG A 485 -36.05 -15.99 -15.51
N GLY A 486 -35.26 -15.17 -16.19
CA GLY A 486 -33.83 -15.08 -15.98
C GLY A 486 -33.49 -14.74 -14.54
N ARG A 487 -32.38 -15.29 -14.07
CA ARG A 487 -31.82 -15.07 -12.72
C ARG A 487 -30.32 -15.03 -12.81
N VAL A 488 -29.70 -14.36 -11.84
CA VAL A 488 -28.28 -14.54 -11.53
C VAL A 488 -28.19 -15.67 -10.51
N LEU A 489 -27.43 -16.71 -10.86
CA LEU A 489 -27.35 -17.96 -10.12
C LEU A 489 -25.90 -18.28 -9.78
N TYR A 490 -25.71 -18.89 -8.62
CA TYR A 490 -24.44 -19.44 -8.17
C TYR A 490 -24.62 -20.92 -7.89
N SER A 491 -23.84 -21.77 -8.55
CA SER A 491 -23.93 -23.23 -8.40
C SER A 491 -22.60 -23.77 -7.91
N ILE A 492 -22.64 -24.66 -6.92
CA ILE A 492 -21.45 -25.27 -6.32
C ILE A 492 -21.62 -26.75 -6.07
N ASP A 493 -20.51 -27.47 -5.98
CA ASP A 493 -20.39 -28.74 -5.27
C ASP A 493 -19.62 -28.58 -3.95
N PRO A 494 -19.54 -29.62 -3.09
CA PRO A 494 -18.93 -29.49 -1.77
C PRO A 494 -17.44 -29.13 -1.77
N SER A 495 -16.71 -29.37 -2.87
CA SER A 495 -15.29 -29.05 -2.96
C SER A 495 -14.99 -27.56 -3.10
N ALA A 496 -16.00 -26.77 -3.47
CA ALA A 496 -15.88 -25.34 -3.74
C ALA A 496 -16.38 -24.45 -2.59
N VAL A 497 -16.71 -25.04 -1.43
CA VAL A 497 -17.00 -24.30 -0.19
C VAL A 497 -15.69 -23.78 0.38
N GLU A 498 -15.62 -22.48 0.67
CA GLU A 498 -14.40 -21.82 1.11
C GLU A 498 -14.43 -21.49 2.61
N SER A 499 -13.23 -21.37 3.20
CA SER A 499 -13.02 -20.71 4.49
C SER A 499 -12.84 -19.21 4.30
N PRO A 500 -13.24 -18.37 5.27
CA PRO A 500 -13.00 -16.94 5.21
C PRO A 500 -11.50 -16.63 5.21
N TYR A 501 -11.13 -15.44 4.74
CA TYR A 501 -9.73 -14.99 4.76
C TYR A 501 -9.25 -14.72 6.19
N SER A 502 -10.10 -14.09 6.99
CA SER A 502 -9.81 -13.81 8.40
C SER A 502 -11.06 -13.96 9.27
N LEU A 503 -10.82 -14.28 10.53
CA LEU A 503 -11.80 -14.28 11.60
C LEU A 503 -11.19 -13.53 12.78
N ALA A 504 -11.94 -12.58 13.35
CA ALA A 504 -11.52 -11.83 14.51
C ALA A 504 -12.73 -11.53 15.40
N PRO A 505 -12.53 -11.32 16.72
CA PRO A 505 -13.58 -10.80 17.58
C PRO A 505 -13.99 -9.39 17.13
N ASN A 506 -15.28 -9.09 17.25
CA ASN A 506 -15.82 -7.74 17.20
C ASN A 506 -15.87 -7.21 18.63
N PHE A 507 -14.94 -6.33 19.00
CA PHE A 507 -14.95 -5.72 20.32
C PHE A 507 -15.81 -4.45 20.32
N PRO A 508 -16.63 -4.24 21.37
CA PRO A 508 -17.38 -3.01 21.54
C PRO A 508 -16.48 -1.77 21.60
N SER A 509 -16.81 -0.76 20.80
CA SER A 509 -16.16 0.55 20.75
C SER A 509 -17.15 1.70 20.81
N ASP A 510 -16.73 2.84 21.33
CA ASP A 510 -17.58 4.01 21.57
C ASP A 510 -16.96 5.34 21.13
N LEU A 511 -16.14 5.33 20.07
CA LEU A 511 -15.44 6.51 19.56
C LEU A 511 -16.42 7.62 19.11
N ARG A 512 -17.67 7.26 18.80
CA ARG A 512 -18.75 8.22 18.52
C ARG A 512 -19.50 8.76 19.74
N ASN A 513 -19.12 8.38 20.96
CA ASN A 513 -19.69 8.95 22.16
C ASN A 513 -19.22 10.41 22.32
N THR A 514 -20.17 11.35 22.32
CA THR A 514 -19.86 12.79 22.45
C THR A 514 -19.33 13.15 23.85
N ALA A 515 -19.47 12.26 24.83
CA ALA A 515 -18.90 12.44 26.16
C ALA A 515 -17.39 12.14 26.22
N ASN A 516 -16.80 11.56 25.17
CA ASN A 516 -15.36 11.35 25.09
C ASN A 516 -14.61 12.68 25.26
N ALA A 517 -13.48 12.64 25.95
CA ALA A 517 -12.65 13.80 26.25
C ALA A 517 -11.19 13.36 26.36
N ALA A 518 -10.31 13.99 25.58
CA ALA A 518 -8.87 13.76 25.66
C ALA A 518 -8.09 14.96 25.11
N ASP A 519 -6.89 15.19 25.65
CA ASP A 519 -5.90 16.07 25.02
C ASP A 519 -5.20 15.35 23.86
N MET A 520 -4.98 14.04 24.03
CA MET A 520 -4.24 13.17 23.13
C MET A 520 -4.99 11.87 22.89
N VAL A 521 -5.01 11.44 21.63
CA VAL A 521 -5.36 10.06 21.27
C VAL A 521 -4.09 9.27 20.94
N ILE A 522 -4.02 8.02 21.41
CA ILE A 522 -3.01 7.07 20.96
C ILE A 522 -3.73 6.04 20.09
N ILE A 523 -3.49 6.10 18.78
CA ILE A 523 -4.01 5.13 17.82
C ILE A 523 -2.99 4.01 17.71
N TYR A 524 -3.39 2.78 18.02
CA TYR A 524 -2.48 1.65 18.01
C TYR A 524 -3.03 0.48 17.19
N TYR A 525 -2.11 -0.25 16.55
CA TYR A 525 -2.40 -1.58 16.06
C TYR A 525 -2.43 -2.56 17.23
N ARG A 526 -3.47 -3.40 17.33
CA ARG A 526 -3.76 -4.22 18.52
C ARG A 526 -2.58 -5.01 19.10
N PRO A 527 -1.67 -5.61 18.32
CA PRO A 527 -0.44 -6.22 18.86
C PRO A 527 0.45 -5.29 19.69
N TYR A 528 0.30 -3.97 19.57
CA TYR A 528 1.01 -2.94 20.35
C TYR A 528 0.18 -2.38 21.51
N GLU A 529 -0.90 -3.05 21.92
CA GLU A 529 -1.79 -2.60 22.99
C GLU A 529 -1.03 -2.35 24.30
N GLN A 530 -0.12 -3.25 24.69
CA GLN A 530 0.65 -3.10 25.93
C GLN A 530 1.51 -1.83 25.90
N GLN A 531 2.23 -1.60 24.80
CA GLN A 531 3.04 -0.39 24.60
C GLN A 531 2.17 0.88 24.64
N ALA A 532 0.97 0.81 24.05
CA ALA A 532 0.02 1.92 24.09
C ALA A 532 -0.45 2.22 25.53
N GLN A 533 -0.81 1.19 26.29
CA GLN A 533 -1.23 1.30 27.69
C GLN A 533 -0.14 1.90 28.58
N ASP A 534 1.09 1.40 28.45
CA ASP A 534 2.24 1.90 29.22
C ASP A 534 2.55 3.37 28.87
N TRP A 535 2.46 3.74 27.57
CA TRP A 535 2.64 5.12 27.15
C TRP A 535 1.53 6.05 27.65
N ALA A 536 0.28 5.60 27.62
CA ALA A 536 -0.85 6.35 28.16
C ALA A 536 -0.65 6.61 29.65
N ALA A 537 -0.23 5.60 30.43
CA ALA A 537 0.05 5.76 31.86
C ALA A 537 1.17 6.78 32.11
N PHE A 538 2.24 6.75 31.30
CA PHE A 538 3.31 7.74 31.35
C PHE A 538 2.78 9.16 31.11
N ARG A 539 2.01 9.39 30.06
CA ARG A 539 1.44 10.72 29.75
C ARG A 539 0.40 11.18 30.79
N GLN A 540 -0.42 10.27 31.30
CA GLN A 540 -1.37 10.56 32.39
C GLN A 540 -0.64 10.96 33.67
N SER A 541 0.51 10.36 33.98
CA SER A 541 1.35 10.78 35.13
C SER A 541 1.84 12.22 35.02
N GLN A 542 1.88 12.76 33.79
CA GLN A 542 2.21 14.15 33.49
C GLN A 542 1.00 15.08 33.41
N GLY A 543 -0.20 14.60 33.75
CA GLY A 543 -1.45 15.35 33.75
C GLY A 543 -2.12 15.48 32.38
N VAL A 544 -1.75 14.64 31.40
CA VAL A 544 -2.38 14.63 30.06
C VAL A 544 -3.60 13.70 30.08
N ALA A 545 -4.74 14.19 29.58
CA ALA A 545 -5.89 13.32 29.34
C ALA A 545 -5.64 12.51 28.05
N VAL A 546 -5.51 11.18 28.18
CA VAL A 546 -5.21 10.28 27.05
C VAL A 546 -6.38 9.33 26.81
N ARG A 547 -6.78 9.18 25.54
CA ARG A 547 -7.68 8.11 25.08
C ARG A 547 -6.89 7.13 24.21
N LEU A 548 -6.84 5.87 24.63
CA LEU A 548 -6.40 4.77 23.78
C LEU A 548 -7.48 4.46 22.75
N VAL A 549 -7.07 4.30 21.49
CA VAL A 549 -7.94 4.02 20.35
C VAL A 549 -7.33 2.88 19.55
N ASP A 550 -8.00 1.75 19.51
CA ASP A 550 -7.62 0.69 18.60
C ASP A 550 -7.89 1.13 17.15
N ALA A 551 -6.93 0.93 16.24
CA ALA A 551 -7.13 1.26 14.84
C ALA A 551 -8.30 0.49 14.21
N ASP A 552 -8.56 -0.74 14.65
CA ASP A 552 -9.70 -1.53 14.18
C ASP A 552 -11.05 -0.90 14.52
N ASP A 553 -11.17 -0.28 15.70
CA ASP A 553 -12.39 0.40 16.14
C ASP A 553 -12.71 1.62 15.24
N ILE A 554 -11.66 2.32 14.78
CA ILE A 554 -11.79 3.39 13.80
C ILE A 554 -12.38 2.83 12.51
N TYR A 555 -11.86 1.71 11.99
CA TYR A 555 -12.38 1.12 10.76
C TYR A 555 -13.83 0.65 10.94
N ASP A 556 -14.13 -0.01 12.05
CA ASP A 556 -15.47 -0.52 12.34
C ASP A 556 -16.51 0.62 12.39
N GLU A 557 -16.20 1.75 13.05
CA GLU A 557 -17.12 2.86 13.23
C GLU A 557 -17.17 3.90 12.08
N PHE A 558 -16.12 4.01 11.26
CA PHE A 558 -15.95 5.08 10.25
C PHE A 558 -15.81 4.60 8.81
N SER A 559 -15.65 3.29 8.57
CA SER A 559 -15.54 2.72 7.23
C SER A 559 -16.16 1.32 7.08
N PHE A 560 -17.01 0.88 8.01
CA PHE A 560 -17.64 -0.45 7.97
C PHE A 560 -16.63 -1.60 8.02
N GLY A 561 -15.53 -1.40 8.73
CA GLY A 561 -14.42 -2.35 8.88
C GLY A 561 -13.36 -2.28 7.78
N LEU A 562 -13.48 -1.35 6.83
CA LEU A 562 -12.49 -1.20 5.76
C LEU A 562 -11.27 -0.43 6.25
N LYS A 563 -10.12 -1.10 6.30
CA LYS A 563 -8.81 -0.49 6.62
C LYS A 563 -8.41 0.52 5.55
N ASN A 564 -8.46 1.81 5.86
CA ASN A 564 -8.03 2.90 4.99
C ASN A 564 -7.73 4.19 5.79
N TRP A 565 -7.02 5.13 5.16
CA TRP A 565 -6.66 6.40 5.80
C TRP A 565 -7.86 7.33 5.96
N GLU A 566 -8.88 7.23 5.10
CA GLU A 566 -10.09 8.07 5.20
C GLU A 566 -10.88 7.79 6.49
N ALA A 567 -10.86 6.56 7.00
CA ALA A 567 -11.46 6.23 8.29
C ALA A 567 -10.80 7.02 9.43
N ILE A 568 -9.47 7.12 9.41
CA ILE A 568 -8.68 7.88 10.39
C ILE A 568 -8.97 9.37 10.28
N ASN A 569 -9.00 9.92 9.06
CA ASN A 569 -9.39 11.32 8.84
C ASN A 569 -10.82 11.61 9.33
N ARG A 570 -11.79 10.73 9.03
CA ARG A 570 -13.17 10.87 9.50
C ARG A 570 -13.27 10.76 11.02
N PHE A 571 -12.46 9.91 11.65
CA PHE A 571 -12.37 9.80 13.11
C PHE A 571 -11.83 11.10 13.71
N PHE A 572 -10.68 11.59 13.25
CA PHE A 572 -10.10 12.84 13.71
C PHE A 572 -11.07 14.02 13.56
N ARG A 573 -11.68 14.18 12.39
CA ARG A 573 -12.69 15.21 12.13
C ARG A 573 -13.88 15.08 13.09
N TYR A 574 -14.36 13.87 13.33
CA TYR A 574 -15.48 13.64 14.25
C TYR A 574 -15.12 13.99 15.69
N ALA A 575 -13.97 13.53 16.18
CA ALA A 575 -13.49 13.81 17.53
C ALA A 575 -13.33 15.32 17.74
N LYS A 576 -12.70 16.04 16.80
CA LYS A 576 -12.53 17.50 16.86
C LYS A 576 -13.84 18.27 16.93
N GLN A 577 -14.90 17.76 16.31
CA GLN A 577 -16.19 18.45 16.21
C GLN A 577 -17.18 18.09 17.31
N ASN A 578 -17.08 16.89 17.89
CA ASN A 578 -18.18 16.30 18.68
C ASN A 578 -17.78 15.81 20.07
N TRP A 579 -16.50 15.59 20.37
CA TRP A 579 -16.07 15.19 21.71
C TRP A 579 -16.15 16.37 22.69
N ALA A 580 -16.42 16.06 23.97
CA ALA A 580 -16.51 17.05 25.03
C ALA A 580 -15.21 17.84 25.20
N THR A 581 -14.07 17.14 25.09
CA THR A 581 -12.75 17.76 24.91
C THR A 581 -12.11 17.19 23.65
N PRO A 582 -11.99 17.97 22.56
CA PRO A 582 -11.41 17.51 21.32
C PRO A 582 -9.88 17.36 21.45
N PRO A 583 -9.28 16.26 20.96
CA PRO A 583 -7.84 16.07 21.03
C PRO A 583 -7.10 17.08 20.15
N ASN A 584 -5.92 17.52 20.58
CA ASN A 584 -5.01 18.33 19.77
C ASN A 584 -3.77 17.55 19.32
N TYR A 585 -3.55 16.37 19.91
CA TYR A 585 -2.41 15.50 19.60
C TYR A 585 -2.88 14.09 19.25
N ALA A 586 -2.19 13.46 18.30
CA ALA A 586 -2.38 12.04 17.98
C ALA A 586 -1.02 11.36 17.84
N LEU A 587 -0.78 10.31 18.62
CA LEU A 587 0.34 9.40 18.40
C LEU A 587 -0.15 8.13 17.73
N ILE A 588 0.48 7.76 16.62
CA ILE A 588 0.20 6.52 15.91
C ILE A 588 1.31 5.52 16.24
N LEU A 589 0.91 4.34 16.76
CA LEU A 589 1.79 3.20 17.02
C LEU A 589 1.51 2.12 15.98
N GLY A 590 2.38 2.03 14.98
CA GLY A 590 2.30 1.07 13.89
C GLY A 590 2.77 1.63 12.56
N GLY A 591 3.25 0.74 11.70
CA GLY A 591 3.75 1.08 10.38
C GLY A 591 2.67 1.45 9.35
N ALA A 592 3.15 1.92 8.19
CA ALA A 592 2.39 1.90 6.94
C ALA A 592 3.26 1.33 5.81
N SER A 593 2.65 0.96 4.68
CA SER A 593 3.38 0.35 3.56
C SER A 593 2.91 0.86 2.22
N GLU A 594 3.84 0.96 1.26
CA GLU A 594 3.50 1.11 -0.17
C GLU A 594 2.82 -0.15 -0.76
N ASN A 595 2.81 -1.29 -0.06
CA ASN A 595 2.07 -2.51 -0.40
C ASN A 595 0.89 -2.77 0.56
N PRO A 596 -0.15 -1.92 0.59
CA PRO A 596 -1.18 -1.99 1.62
C PRO A 596 -2.10 -3.21 1.50
N LYS A 597 -2.17 -3.84 0.31
CA LYS A 597 -2.97 -5.05 0.02
C LYS A 597 -2.18 -6.35 0.19
N ASP A 598 -0.91 -6.27 0.57
CA ASP A 598 -0.04 -7.42 0.75
C ASP A 598 0.10 -8.27 -0.52
N TYR A 599 0.34 -7.62 -1.66
CA TYR A 599 0.63 -8.32 -2.90
C TYR A 599 1.86 -9.21 -2.73
N ASP A 600 1.71 -10.48 -3.08
CA ASP A 600 2.76 -11.47 -2.97
C ASP A 600 3.91 -11.18 -3.94
N LEU A 601 5.07 -10.82 -3.39
CA LEU A 601 6.31 -10.57 -4.12
C LEU A 601 7.35 -11.68 -3.91
N SER A 602 6.87 -12.89 -3.57
CA SER A 602 7.56 -14.12 -3.11
C SER A 602 9.02 -14.35 -3.56
N PRO A 603 9.83 -15.12 -2.79
CA PRO A 603 9.46 -16.50 -2.49
C PRO A 603 8.75 -16.85 -1.20
N ASP A 604 8.45 -15.98 -0.23
CA ASP A 604 7.34 -16.17 0.75
C ASP A 604 7.11 -14.91 1.63
N ASP A 605 7.16 -13.73 0.99
CA ASP A 605 6.72 -12.41 1.48
C ASP A 605 7.69 -11.53 2.31
N GLN A 606 7.77 -10.23 1.95
CA GLN A 606 8.86 -9.29 2.25
C GLN A 606 8.44 -8.08 3.11
N GLY A 607 7.66 -8.30 4.17
CA GLY A 607 7.54 -7.28 5.21
C GLY A 607 6.49 -6.20 4.96
N TYR A 608 5.25 -6.62 4.75
CA TYR A 608 4.13 -5.70 4.99
C TYR A 608 4.08 -5.30 6.45
N ASN A 609 3.95 -4.00 6.55
CA ASN A 609 3.95 -3.22 7.77
C ASN A 609 2.81 -2.21 7.63
N ASN A 610 1.71 -2.60 6.98
CA ASN A 610 0.55 -1.72 6.81
C ASN A 610 -0.36 -1.84 8.02
N ASP A 611 0.14 -1.55 9.22
CA ASP A 611 -0.59 -1.70 10.48
C ASP A 611 -1.66 -0.62 10.66
N VAL A 612 -1.26 0.64 10.46
CA VAL A 612 -2.14 1.81 10.45
C VAL A 612 -1.81 2.63 9.20
N PRO A 613 -2.62 2.55 8.13
CA PRO A 613 -2.31 3.19 6.85
C PRO A 613 -2.05 4.69 7.00
N THR A 614 -1.17 5.22 6.15
CA THR A 614 -1.02 6.66 5.92
C THR A 614 -1.65 7.01 4.59
N ARG A 615 -1.93 8.31 4.34
CA ARG A 615 -2.41 8.75 3.03
C ARG A 615 -1.23 8.81 2.05
N LEU A 616 -1.39 8.20 0.87
CA LEU A 616 -0.48 8.44 -0.25
C LEU A 616 -0.90 9.73 -0.97
N VAL A 617 0.06 10.63 -1.19
CA VAL A 617 -0.16 11.93 -1.84
C VAL A 617 0.85 12.16 -2.94
N ASN A 618 0.41 12.75 -4.05
CA ASN A 618 1.29 13.23 -5.10
C ASN A 618 1.99 14.53 -4.67
N THR A 619 3.31 14.53 -4.77
CA THR A 619 4.13 15.75 -4.79
C THR A 619 4.49 16.09 -6.24
N VAL A 620 5.25 17.15 -6.47
CA VAL A 620 5.76 17.49 -7.80
C VAL A 620 6.67 16.39 -8.37
N TYR A 621 7.35 15.62 -7.50
CA TYR A 621 8.38 14.67 -7.91
C TYR A 621 7.92 13.20 -7.86
N THR A 622 7.23 12.82 -6.79
CA THR A 622 6.84 11.44 -6.50
C THR A 622 5.57 11.37 -5.67
N GLU A 623 4.90 10.23 -5.67
CA GLU A 623 3.95 9.86 -4.62
C GLU A 623 4.70 9.52 -3.33
N THR A 624 4.16 9.91 -2.18
CA THR A 624 4.73 9.61 -0.87
C THR A 624 3.68 9.55 0.24
N GLY A 625 4.07 9.05 1.42
CA GLY A 625 3.19 8.98 2.59
C GLY A 625 3.03 10.32 3.30
N SER A 626 1.83 10.60 3.80
CA SER A 626 1.49 11.83 4.50
C SER A 626 0.54 11.56 5.67
N ASP A 627 1.09 11.58 6.89
CA ASP A 627 0.26 11.56 8.10
C ASP A 627 -0.47 12.89 8.31
N GLU A 628 0.14 14.00 7.86
CA GLU A 628 -0.47 15.34 7.89
C GLU A 628 -1.79 15.38 7.13
N ALA A 629 -1.85 14.77 5.96
CA ALA A 629 -3.05 14.74 5.15
C ALA A 629 -4.17 13.87 5.75
N MET A 630 -3.89 13.07 6.79
CA MET A 630 -4.94 12.42 7.59
C MET A 630 -5.58 13.39 8.59
N GLY A 631 -4.85 14.39 9.08
CA GLY A 631 -5.34 15.38 10.02
C GLY A 631 -5.79 16.71 9.39
N ASP A 632 -5.61 16.87 8.07
CA ASP A 632 -6.09 18.00 7.28
C ASP A 632 -7.56 17.77 6.85
N PHE A 633 -8.48 18.56 7.40
CA PHE A 633 -9.93 18.44 7.13
C PHE A 633 -10.43 19.43 6.09
N ASN A 634 -9.62 20.43 5.74
CA ASN A 634 -9.99 21.55 4.89
C ASN A 634 -9.25 21.54 3.53
N GLU A 635 -8.32 20.61 3.37
CA GLU A 635 -7.48 20.38 2.19
C GLU A 635 -6.55 21.57 1.84
N ASP A 636 -6.12 22.33 2.85
CA ASP A 636 -5.13 23.42 2.69
C ASP A 636 -3.67 22.96 2.84
N GLY A 637 -3.47 21.66 3.12
CA GLY A 637 -2.19 21.01 3.31
C GLY A 637 -1.67 21.08 4.75
N LEU A 638 -2.41 21.63 5.72
CA LEU A 638 -2.01 21.69 7.13
C LEU A 638 -2.94 20.84 7.98
N SER A 639 -2.37 20.00 8.84
CA SER A 639 -3.16 19.23 9.79
C SER A 639 -3.75 20.12 10.89
N GLU A 640 -5.01 19.87 11.27
CA GLU A 640 -5.65 20.46 12.45
C GLU A 640 -5.35 19.71 13.77
N ILE A 641 -4.52 18.67 13.71
CA ILE A 641 -4.04 17.88 14.85
C ILE A 641 -2.51 17.71 14.74
N ALA A 642 -1.79 17.88 15.84
CA ALA A 642 -0.37 17.56 15.87
C ALA A 642 -0.21 16.03 15.87
N ILE A 643 0.23 15.46 14.75
CA ILE A 643 0.40 14.02 14.56
C ILE A 643 1.88 13.66 14.68
N GLY A 644 2.17 12.61 15.44
CA GLY A 644 3.44 11.91 15.36
C GLY A 644 3.22 10.40 15.23
N ARG A 645 4.19 9.72 14.64
CA ARG A 645 4.14 8.27 14.40
C ARG A 645 5.39 7.58 14.92
N ILE A 646 5.22 6.41 15.52
CA ILE A 646 6.30 5.45 15.73
C ILE A 646 6.00 4.27 14.79
N PRO A 647 6.65 4.20 13.61
CA PRO A 647 6.33 3.24 12.54
C PRO A 647 6.99 1.87 12.74
N GLY A 648 7.20 1.47 14.00
CA GLY A 648 7.91 0.24 14.35
C GLY A 648 7.24 -1.00 13.76
N ARG A 649 8.06 -1.96 13.33
CA ARG A 649 7.61 -3.21 12.70
C ARG A 649 7.41 -4.33 13.71
N THR A 650 7.89 -4.13 14.93
CA THR A 650 7.86 -5.07 16.04
C THR A 650 7.49 -4.37 17.34
N THR A 651 7.09 -5.14 18.35
CA THR A 651 6.85 -4.63 19.71
C THR A 651 8.11 -3.98 20.30
N GLU A 652 9.28 -4.51 19.94
CA GLU A 652 10.59 -4.04 20.40
C GLU A 652 10.96 -2.70 19.77
N ASP A 653 10.66 -2.50 18.48
CA ASP A 653 10.89 -1.23 17.78
C ASP A 653 10.08 -0.10 18.42
N ILE A 654 8.79 -0.35 18.70
CA ILE A 654 7.92 0.60 19.39
C ILE A 654 8.47 0.90 20.80
N GLN A 655 8.81 -0.14 21.57
CA GLN A 655 9.29 0.03 22.93
C GLN A 655 10.60 0.85 22.98
N ALA A 656 11.55 0.58 22.08
CA ALA A 656 12.82 1.30 22.01
C ALA A 656 12.64 2.80 21.75
N ALA A 657 11.67 3.17 20.91
CA ALA A 657 11.33 4.57 20.66
C ALA A 657 10.72 5.25 21.90
N LEU A 658 9.79 4.57 22.58
CA LEU A 658 9.14 5.07 23.79
C LEU A 658 10.15 5.23 24.94
N ASP A 659 11.04 4.26 25.15
CA ASP A 659 12.06 4.30 26.22
C ASP A 659 13.01 5.50 26.04
N LYS A 660 13.47 5.77 24.82
CA LYS A 660 14.28 6.96 24.54
C LYS A 660 13.52 8.27 24.77
N THR A 661 12.22 8.26 24.48
CA THR A 661 11.34 9.39 24.77
C THR A 661 11.24 9.62 26.29
N ILE A 662 11.18 8.57 27.11
CA ILE A 662 11.21 8.66 28.59
C ILE A 662 12.55 9.24 29.06
N VAL A 663 13.67 8.75 28.52
CA VAL A 663 15.01 9.27 28.86
C VAL A 663 15.10 10.76 28.55
N TRP A 664 14.57 11.21 27.41
CA TRP A 664 14.48 12.63 27.08
C TRP A 664 13.62 13.41 28.07
N GLU A 665 12.39 12.95 28.34
CA GLU A 665 11.41 13.66 29.17
C GLU A 665 11.85 13.80 30.63
N ASN A 666 12.67 12.87 31.12
CA ASN A 666 13.25 12.89 32.47
C ASN A 666 14.65 13.51 32.52
N GLY A 667 15.27 13.77 31.37
CA GLY A 667 16.63 14.29 31.25
C GLY A 667 16.72 15.81 31.19
N VAL A 668 17.92 16.30 30.86
CA VAL A 668 18.15 17.73 30.61
C VAL A 668 17.59 18.09 29.23
N ARG A 669 16.46 18.80 29.21
CA ARG A 669 15.80 19.34 28.01
C ARG A 669 16.19 20.80 27.81
N SER A 670 17.45 21.03 27.42
CA SER A 670 17.96 22.38 27.29
C SER A 670 19.04 22.48 26.22
N LEU A 671 19.08 23.64 25.56
CA LEU A 671 20.14 24.07 24.65
C LEU A 671 21.54 24.07 25.31
N SER A 672 21.63 23.96 26.65
CA SER A 672 22.91 23.79 27.35
C SER A 672 23.66 22.51 26.98
N ARG A 673 22.99 21.48 26.45
CA ARG A 673 23.65 20.29 25.87
C ARG A 673 24.30 20.57 24.51
N GLY A 674 24.12 21.79 23.98
CA GLY A 674 24.59 22.21 22.67
C GLY A 674 23.78 21.61 21.52
N THR A 675 24.08 22.09 20.33
CA THR A 675 23.44 21.71 19.06
C THR A 675 24.50 21.27 18.05
N LEU A 676 24.13 20.44 17.11
CA LEU A 676 24.96 20.06 15.96
C LEU A 676 24.23 20.45 14.67
N PHE A 677 24.96 21.11 13.76
CA PHE A 677 24.52 21.43 12.41
C PHE A 677 25.48 20.80 11.41
N ALA A 678 25.08 19.64 10.89
CA ALA A 678 25.75 18.96 9.80
C ALA A 678 25.27 19.52 8.45
N TYR A 679 26.14 19.59 7.45
CA TYR A 679 25.75 20.09 6.13
C TYR A 679 26.55 19.46 4.99
N ASP A 680 25.89 19.40 3.83
CA ASP A 680 26.46 18.88 2.59
C ASP A 680 27.30 19.95 1.84
N LEU A 681 27.95 19.54 0.74
CA LEU A 681 28.65 20.40 -0.20
C LEU A 681 27.69 21.40 -0.86
N PRO A 682 28.15 22.59 -1.28
CA PRO A 682 27.30 23.62 -1.90
C PRO A 682 26.94 23.26 -3.35
N ASP A 683 26.15 22.21 -3.53
CA ASP A 683 25.63 21.73 -4.81
C ASP A 683 24.11 22.00 -4.88
N GLY A 684 23.68 22.76 -5.88
CA GLY A 684 22.30 23.26 -6.00
C GLY A 684 21.88 24.32 -4.95
N TYR A 685 22.39 24.24 -3.72
CA TYR A 685 22.11 25.16 -2.62
C TYR A 685 23.32 25.30 -1.67
N ASP A 686 23.49 26.47 -1.05
CA ASP A 686 24.56 26.68 -0.06
C ASP A 686 24.11 26.19 1.33
N PHE A 687 24.27 24.88 1.57
CA PHE A 687 23.86 24.24 2.81
C PHE A 687 24.66 24.71 4.03
N GLN A 688 25.92 25.10 3.85
CA GLN A 688 26.71 25.67 4.94
C GLN A 688 26.11 27.00 5.40
N ALA A 689 25.80 27.88 4.46
CA ALA A 689 25.18 29.17 4.77
C ALA A 689 23.77 29.00 5.34
N MET A 690 22.98 28.06 4.81
CA MET A 690 21.67 27.68 5.35
C MET A 690 21.75 27.25 6.82
N SER A 691 22.61 26.28 7.13
CA SER A 691 22.83 25.81 8.50
C SER A 691 23.30 26.95 9.43
N GLY A 692 24.16 27.84 8.93
CA GLY A 692 24.56 29.05 9.65
C GLY A 692 23.39 30.00 9.95
N ARG A 693 22.51 30.24 8.97
CA ARG A 693 21.32 31.09 9.13
C ARG A 693 20.32 30.48 10.13
N ILE A 694 20.07 29.17 10.04
CA ILE A 694 19.19 28.46 10.96
C ILE A 694 19.73 28.53 12.39
N ARG A 695 21.02 28.19 12.59
CA ARG A 695 21.71 28.28 13.89
C ARG A 695 21.57 29.67 14.52
N ASN A 696 21.66 30.73 13.73
CA ASN A 696 21.61 32.11 14.24
C ASN A 696 20.23 32.51 14.80
N ASN A 697 19.19 31.69 14.65
CA ASN A 697 17.89 31.91 15.31
C ASN A 697 17.86 31.44 16.77
N LEU A 698 18.87 30.67 17.21
CA LEU A 698 18.99 30.25 18.60
C LEU A 698 19.55 31.39 19.47
N PRO A 699 19.31 31.37 20.81
CA PRO A 699 19.84 32.38 21.72
C PRO A 699 21.36 32.51 21.63
N SER A 700 21.85 33.76 21.72
CA SER A 700 23.28 34.06 21.72
C SER A 700 23.98 33.28 22.85
N GLY A 701 25.09 32.62 22.51
CA GLY A 701 25.84 31.76 23.45
C GLY A 701 25.45 30.29 23.44
N THR A 702 24.43 29.88 22.68
CA THR A 702 24.13 28.46 22.45
C THR A 702 25.31 27.79 21.73
N ALA A 703 25.89 26.76 22.35
CA ALA A 703 27.00 26.01 21.74
C ALA A 703 26.51 25.27 20.51
N ALA A 704 27.17 25.47 19.37
CA ALA A 704 26.79 24.87 18.10
C ALA A 704 28.02 24.31 17.37
N ASP A 705 28.05 22.99 17.21
CA ASP A 705 29.04 22.31 16.39
C ASP A 705 28.60 22.42 14.93
N MET A 706 29.49 22.81 14.04
CA MET A 706 29.27 22.87 12.59
C MET A 706 30.17 21.81 11.95
N VAL A 707 29.59 20.84 11.24
CA VAL A 707 30.36 19.76 10.59
C VAL A 707 29.95 19.65 9.12
N GLY A 708 30.85 20.02 8.22
CA GLY A 708 30.63 19.89 6.78
C GLY A 708 31.08 18.54 6.26
N ARG A 709 30.34 17.94 5.33
CA ARG A 709 30.75 16.70 4.64
C ARG A 709 32.16 16.79 4.04
N GLY A 710 32.55 17.96 3.56
CA GLY A 710 33.86 18.21 2.95
C GLY A 710 35.01 18.46 3.94
N ASP A 711 34.74 18.46 5.24
CA ASP A 711 35.77 18.67 6.27
C ASP A 711 36.72 17.46 6.36
N VAL A 712 37.96 17.72 6.79
CA VAL A 712 38.89 16.64 7.12
C VAL A 712 38.33 15.86 8.31
N ASP A 713 38.29 14.53 8.20
CA ASP A 713 37.72 13.62 9.20
C ASP A 713 36.24 13.92 9.55
N ALA A 714 35.46 14.45 8.59
CA ALA A 714 34.06 14.85 8.78
C ALA A 714 33.20 13.80 9.48
N HIS A 715 33.28 12.54 9.06
CA HIS A 715 32.55 11.42 9.69
C HIS A 715 32.92 11.27 11.17
N THR A 716 34.21 11.25 11.49
CA THR A 716 34.70 11.11 12.87
C THR A 716 34.25 12.29 13.75
N ALA A 717 34.35 13.52 13.23
CA ALA A 717 33.89 14.72 13.92
C ALA A 717 32.37 14.68 14.17
N LEU A 718 31.60 14.25 13.18
CA LEU A 718 30.16 14.09 13.26
C LEU A 718 29.76 13.08 14.35
N MET A 719 30.31 11.87 14.28
CA MET A 719 30.03 10.80 15.26
C MET A 719 30.44 11.20 16.67
N THR A 720 31.60 11.86 16.81
CA THR A 720 32.05 12.39 18.11
C THR A 720 31.06 13.40 18.67
N SER A 721 30.60 14.36 17.85
CA SER A 721 29.63 15.37 18.26
C SER A 721 28.29 14.75 18.64
N MET A 722 27.74 13.85 17.84
CA MET A 722 26.48 13.15 18.15
C MET A 722 26.55 12.36 19.46
N ASN A 723 27.68 11.67 19.70
CA ASN A 723 27.89 10.87 20.91
C ASN A 723 28.01 11.69 22.19
N THR A 724 28.18 13.02 22.10
CA THR A 724 28.04 13.92 23.28
C THR A 724 26.60 14.10 23.76
N GLY A 725 25.61 13.61 22.99
CA GLY A 725 24.20 13.71 23.35
C GLY A 725 23.64 15.12 23.18
N LYS A 726 23.81 15.71 21.99
CA LYS A 726 23.31 17.05 21.67
C LYS A 726 21.80 17.17 21.91
N TYR A 727 21.35 18.37 22.23
CA TYR A 727 19.91 18.62 22.38
C TYR A 727 19.20 18.59 21.02
N LEU A 728 19.79 19.25 20.02
CA LEU A 728 19.33 19.26 18.63
C LEU A 728 20.44 18.79 17.70
N VAL A 729 20.09 17.92 16.75
CA VAL A 729 20.92 17.55 15.62
C VAL A 729 20.19 17.94 14.34
N ASN A 730 20.80 18.84 13.57
CA ASN A 730 20.33 19.25 12.26
C ASN A 730 21.23 18.66 11.19
N TYR A 731 20.62 18.25 10.08
CA TYR A 731 21.33 18.03 8.82
C TYR A 731 20.65 18.85 7.72
N ALA A 732 21.43 19.52 6.88
CA ALA A 732 20.96 20.19 5.67
C ALA A 732 21.78 19.74 4.46
N GLY A 733 21.13 19.13 3.47
CA GLY A 733 21.84 18.58 2.32
C GLY A 733 21.05 17.59 1.49
N HIS A 734 21.73 16.91 0.56
CA HIS A 734 21.15 15.81 -0.19
C HIS A 734 21.00 14.55 0.68
N GLY A 735 20.05 13.69 0.32
CA GLY A 735 19.76 12.49 1.09
C GLY A 735 18.94 11.49 0.28
N THR A 736 19.00 10.24 0.72
CA THR A 736 18.15 9.15 0.23
C THR A 736 17.26 8.66 1.37
N ILE A 737 16.65 7.49 1.23
CA ILE A 737 15.90 6.86 2.33
C ILE A 737 16.80 6.63 3.57
N GLY A 738 18.07 6.25 3.39
CA GLY A 738 18.93 5.75 4.48
C GLY A 738 20.22 6.51 4.76
N ILE A 739 20.57 7.55 3.99
CA ILE A 739 21.89 8.22 4.10
C ILE A 739 21.79 9.75 4.00
N TRP A 740 22.79 10.43 4.56
CA TRP A 740 23.09 11.86 4.37
C TRP A 740 24.22 12.00 3.35
N ALA A 741 23.89 12.49 2.14
CA ALA A 741 24.78 12.72 1.00
C ALA A 741 25.55 11.50 0.46
N SER A 742 26.29 10.76 1.29
CA SER A 742 26.80 9.43 0.96
C SER A 742 27.02 8.58 2.22
N SER A 743 27.09 7.27 2.02
CA SER A 743 27.32 6.29 3.10
C SER A 743 28.64 6.48 3.83
N ALA A 744 29.61 7.25 3.30
CA ALA A 744 30.85 7.58 4.00
C ALA A 744 30.69 8.72 5.03
N PHE A 745 29.63 9.52 4.94
CA PHE A 745 29.38 10.63 5.86
C PHE A 745 28.49 10.20 7.03
N PHE A 746 27.24 9.82 6.77
CA PHE A 746 26.33 9.26 7.78
C PHE A 746 25.19 8.47 7.13
N GLY A 747 24.69 7.45 7.81
CA GLY A 747 23.62 6.60 7.29
C GLY A 747 23.18 5.51 8.28
N SER A 748 22.18 4.72 7.89
CA SER A 748 21.56 3.70 8.74
C SER A 748 22.56 2.75 9.42
N PRO A 749 23.59 2.21 8.74
CA PRO A 749 24.59 1.35 9.40
C PRO A 749 25.38 2.04 10.53
N HIS A 750 25.51 3.36 10.50
CA HIS A 750 26.24 4.12 11.53
C HIS A 750 25.42 4.35 12.80
N VAL A 751 24.10 4.24 12.75
CA VAL A 751 23.24 4.44 13.94
C VAL A 751 23.58 3.45 15.05
N ALA A 752 23.94 2.21 14.69
CA ALA A 752 24.41 1.18 15.61
C ALA A 752 25.64 1.59 16.43
N GLN A 753 26.44 2.53 15.93
CA GLN A 753 27.69 3.00 16.54
C GLN A 753 27.48 4.21 17.48
N LEU A 754 26.27 4.76 17.54
CA LEU A 754 25.95 5.85 18.46
C LEU A 754 25.96 5.37 19.92
N THR A 755 26.42 6.22 20.82
CA THR A 755 26.58 5.92 22.26
C THR A 755 25.86 6.90 23.19
N ASN A 756 24.93 7.69 22.64
CA ASN A 756 24.17 8.71 23.36
C ASN A 756 22.98 8.16 24.18
N SER A 757 23.15 7.00 24.83
CA SER A 757 22.08 6.25 25.50
C SER A 757 21.38 6.99 26.63
N THR A 758 22.11 7.82 27.36
CA THR A 758 21.60 8.62 28.47
C THR A 758 21.13 10.02 28.06
N ALA A 759 21.31 10.37 26.79
CA ALA A 759 21.03 11.70 26.26
C ALA A 759 20.64 11.60 24.76
N PRO A 760 19.51 10.95 24.44
CA PRO A 760 18.99 10.92 23.08
C PRO A 760 18.74 12.35 22.57
N SER A 761 18.86 12.55 21.26
CA SER A 761 18.74 13.88 20.64
C SER A 761 17.40 14.04 19.91
N THR A 762 17.00 15.27 19.63
CA THR A 762 15.96 15.53 18.63
C THR A 762 16.62 15.85 17.29
N TYR A 763 16.06 15.34 16.20
CA TYR A 763 16.62 15.48 14.86
C TYR A 763 15.71 16.29 13.94
N THR A 764 16.29 17.24 13.19
CA THR A 764 15.63 17.92 12.07
C THR A 764 16.43 17.66 10.80
N LEU A 765 15.85 16.89 9.87
CA LEU A 765 16.56 16.38 8.70
C LEU A 765 16.09 17.13 7.45
N LEU A 766 16.74 18.27 7.17
CA LEU A 766 16.52 19.16 6.00
C LEU A 766 17.09 18.52 4.74
N THR A 767 16.44 17.44 4.33
CA THR A 767 16.83 16.58 3.22
C THR A 767 15.64 15.76 2.68
N CYS A 768 15.85 15.08 1.55
CA CYS A 768 14.85 14.23 0.90
C CYS A 768 14.79 12.83 1.55
N LEU A 769 13.60 12.23 1.59
CA LEU A 769 13.32 10.79 1.81
C LEU A 769 13.79 10.15 3.12
N ASN A 770 14.58 10.80 3.98
CA ASN A 770 15.05 10.23 5.25
C ASN A 770 13.91 9.78 6.18
N GLY A 771 12.69 10.27 5.98
CA GLY A 771 11.49 9.85 6.68
C GLY A 771 10.59 8.88 5.90
N TYR A 772 11.03 8.26 4.80
CA TYR A 772 10.19 7.38 3.97
C TYR A 772 9.95 6.00 4.62
N PHE A 773 9.08 5.95 5.64
CA PHE A 773 8.73 4.76 6.41
C PHE A 773 7.87 3.72 5.68
N LEU A 774 7.49 4.00 4.43
CA LEU A 774 6.70 3.10 3.59
C LEU A 774 7.51 1.98 2.93
N ASN A 775 8.84 2.09 2.99
CA ASN A 775 9.75 1.25 2.21
C ASN A 775 9.61 -0.24 2.56
N LEU A 776 9.32 -1.06 1.55
CA LEU A 776 9.21 -2.52 1.70
C LEU A 776 10.53 -3.12 2.14
N TYR A 777 11.61 -2.73 1.48
CA TYR A 777 12.89 -3.43 1.55
C TYR A 777 13.82 -2.94 2.67
N GLY A 778 13.32 -2.19 3.66
CA GLY A 778 14.11 -1.79 4.82
C GLY A 778 13.64 -0.51 5.50
N TYR A 779 14.34 -0.15 6.56
CA TYR A 779 14.06 1.03 7.37
C TYR A 779 14.72 2.28 6.81
N SER A 780 14.00 3.39 6.81
CA SER A 780 14.53 4.74 6.62
C SER A 780 15.54 5.11 7.70
N LEU A 781 16.32 6.17 7.46
CA LEU A 781 17.26 6.67 8.47
C LEU A 781 16.54 7.14 9.73
N SER A 782 15.35 7.74 9.58
CA SER A 782 14.55 8.21 10.71
C SER A 782 14.00 7.05 11.55
N GLU A 783 13.51 5.97 10.92
CA GLU A 783 13.17 4.72 11.61
C GLU A 783 14.37 4.18 12.39
N ASN A 784 15.55 4.06 11.76
CA ASN A 784 16.74 3.56 12.45
C ASN A 784 17.12 4.41 13.66
N LEU A 785 17.12 5.75 13.52
CA LEU A 785 17.42 6.66 14.62
C LEU A 785 16.42 6.50 15.78
N LEU A 786 15.13 6.30 15.47
CA LEU A 786 14.05 6.21 16.44
C LEU A 786 13.90 4.82 17.08
N GLU A 787 14.20 3.74 16.36
CA GLU A 787 13.88 2.36 16.78
C GLU A 787 15.11 1.58 17.26
N TRP A 788 16.33 2.11 17.09
CA TRP A 788 17.51 1.49 17.69
C TRP A 788 17.49 1.57 19.24
N PRO A 789 17.63 0.44 19.96
CA PRO A 789 17.68 0.46 21.41
C PRO A 789 18.82 1.32 21.95
N ASP A 790 18.51 2.09 22.98
CA ASP A 790 19.45 2.85 23.81
C ASP A 790 20.34 3.84 23.03
N ARG A 791 19.98 4.32 21.84
CA ARG A 791 20.77 5.31 21.09
C ARG A 791 19.95 6.02 20.01
N GLY A 792 20.52 7.09 19.47
CA GLY A 792 19.91 7.85 18.38
C GLY A 792 18.95 8.92 18.89
N ALA A 793 17.70 8.85 18.45
CA ALA A 793 16.72 9.94 18.57
C ALA A 793 15.62 9.66 19.60
N ALA A 794 15.17 10.74 20.26
CA ALA A 794 13.89 10.79 20.97
C ALA A 794 12.74 11.21 20.03
N ALA A 795 13.05 12.01 19.01
CA ALA A 795 12.14 12.34 17.91
C ALA A 795 12.93 12.76 16.67
N VAL A 796 12.35 12.52 15.50
CA VAL A 796 12.92 12.88 14.19
C VAL A 796 11.86 13.58 13.36
N TRP A 797 12.17 14.77 12.85
CA TRP A 797 11.33 15.48 11.89
C TRP A 797 12.00 15.45 10.51
N ALA A 798 11.37 14.76 9.56
CA ALA A 798 11.96 14.46 8.26
C ALA A 798 10.90 14.36 7.16
N SER A 799 11.35 14.50 5.90
CA SER A 799 10.50 14.32 4.72
C SER A 799 10.39 12.86 4.30
N THR A 800 9.17 12.39 4.04
CA THR A 800 8.86 11.16 3.29
C THR A 800 9.08 11.36 1.79
N GLY A 801 9.04 12.60 1.29
CA GLY A 801 9.12 12.94 -0.13
C GLY A 801 10.38 13.71 -0.51
N LYS A 802 10.46 14.04 -1.81
CA LYS A 802 11.42 15.02 -2.33
C LYS A 802 10.90 16.43 -2.12
N THR A 803 11.77 17.32 -1.67
CA THR A 803 11.42 18.73 -1.42
C THR A 803 12.61 19.63 -1.72
N THR A 804 12.37 20.93 -1.92
CA THR A 804 13.41 21.90 -2.25
C THR A 804 13.96 22.61 -1.00
N PRO A 805 15.28 22.88 -0.93
CA PRO A 805 15.92 23.40 0.28
C PRO A 805 15.50 24.82 0.66
N ASP A 806 15.11 25.65 -0.30
CA ASP A 806 14.63 27.02 -0.09
C ASP A 806 13.36 27.05 0.80
N VAL A 807 12.42 26.13 0.55
CA VAL A 807 11.19 26.02 1.34
C VAL A 807 11.45 25.36 2.69
N GLN A 808 12.32 24.35 2.74
CA GLN A 808 12.75 23.72 3.99
C GLN A 808 13.39 24.74 4.94
N GLU A 809 14.18 25.68 4.42
CA GLU A 809 14.84 26.71 5.22
C GLU A 809 13.84 27.65 5.91
N VAL A 810 12.74 28.03 5.24
CA VAL A 810 11.71 28.89 5.84
C VAL A 810 11.09 28.21 7.06
N MET A 811 10.71 26.94 6.90
CA MET A 811 10.15 26.12 7.97
C MET A 811 11.15 25.93 9.12
N ALA A 812 12.40 25.57 8.80
CA ALA A 812 13.45 25.36 9.79
C ALA A 812 13.76 26.66 10.56
N THR A 813 13.86 27.80 9.87
CA THR A 813 14.08 29.10 10.49
C THR A 813 13.01 29.40 11.54
N ARG A 814 11.73 29.16 11.20
CA ARG A 814 10.63 29.35 12.15
C ARG A 814 10.72 28.39 13.34
N PHE A 815 10.98 27.11 13.08
CA PHE A 815 11.13 26.10 14.13
C PHE A 815 12.25 26.46 15.11
N TYR A 816 13.45 26.78 14.62
CA TYR A 816 14.61 27.10 15.48
C TYR A 816 14.43 28.41 16.24
N LEU A 817 13.77 29.41 15.65
CA LEU A 817 13.38 30.64 16.35
C LEU A 817 12.47 30.34 17.55
N LYS A 818 11.47 29.47 17.36
CA LYS A 818 10.51 29.09 18.41
C LYS A 818 11.07 28.13 19.45
N VAL A 819 12.01 27.26 19.06
CA VAL A 819 12.79 26.52 20.05
C VAL A 819 13.68 27.47 20.85
N GLY A 820 14.27 28.49 20.23
CA GLY A 820 15.13 29.45 20.91
C GLY A 820 14.38 30.36 21.90
N ASP A 821 13.17 30.80 21.57
CA ASP A 821 12.37 31.68 22.44
C ASP A 821 11.65 30.94 23.59
N GLY A 822 11.47 29.61 23.47
CA GLY A 822 10.82 28.79 24.49
C GLY A 822 9.31 29.03 24.64
N SER A 823 8.68 29.72 23.69
CA SER A 823 7.25 30.09 23.73
C SER A 823 6.32 28.93 23.39
N ILE A 824 6.83 27.90 22.70
CA ILE A 824 6.09 26.69 22.34
C ILE A 824 6.81 25.50 22.99
N LEU A 825 6.10 24.77 23.85
CA LEU A 825 6.69 23.76 24.72
C LEU A 825 6.81 22.38 24.09
N ARG A 826 6.00 22.04 23.09
CA ARG A 826 5.91 20.70 22.51
C ARG A 826 6.33 20.69 21.05
N ILE A 827 7.01 19.61 20.65
CA ILE A 827 7.54 19.48 19.28
C ILE A 827 6.43 19.49 18.21
N GLY A 828 5.28 18.86 18.47
CA GLY A 828 4.16 18.84 17.53
C GLY A 828 3.61 20.24 17.26
N ASP A 829 3.47 21.07 18.30
CA ASP A 829 3.01 22.46 18.16
C ASP A 829 4.05 23.32 17.42
N LEU A 830 5.34 23.09 17.67
CA LEU A 830 6.43 23.76 16.95
C LEU A 830 6.39 23.44 15.45
N ILE A 831 6.10 22.20 15.09
CA ILE A 831 5.99 21.75 13.69
C ILE A 831 4.78 22.38 13.01
N LEU A 832 3.60 22.38 13.66
CA LEU A 832 2.40 23.03 13.13
C LEU A 832 2.63 24.54 12.91
N ASP A 833 3.20 25.24 13.89
CA ASP A 833 3.53 26.67 13.78
C ASP A 833 4.54 26.94 12.66
N ALA A 834 5.55 26.10 12.50
CA ALA A 834 6.55 26.23 11.45
C ALA A 834 5.93 26.07 10.05
N LYS A 835 5.07 25.07 9.85
CA LYS A 835 4.42 24.80 8.56
C LYS A 835 3.40 25.86 8.15
N GLN A 836 2.73 26.50 9.11
CA GLN A 836 1.81 27.62 8.85
C GLN A 836 2.51 28.81 8.15
N GLN A 837 3.82 28.97 8.32
CA GLN A 837 4.57 30.07 7.69
C GLN A 837 4.94 29.83 6.23
N LEU A 838 4.61 28.67 5.67
CA LEU A 838 5.02 28.29 4.31
C LEU A 838 3.99 28.71 3.26
N PRO A 839 4.20 29.77 2.46
CA PRO A 839 3.26 30.12 1.38
C PRO A 839 3.42 29.15 0.19
N ASN A 840 2.31 28.63 -0.36
CA ASN A 840 2.28 27.82 -1.60
C ASN A 840 3.27 26.63 -1.62
N ALA A 841 3.44 25.96 -0.48
CA ALA A 841 4.47 24.94 -0.26
C ALA A 841 3.86 23.55 -0.01
N HIS A 842 2.95 23.12 -0.89
CA HIS A 842 2.19 21.88 -0.71
C HIS A 842 3.09 20.69 -0.36
N ASP A 843 4.13 20.43 -1.16
CA ASP A 843 5.02 19.28 -1.00
C ASP A 843 5.67 19.23 0.39
N VAL A 844 6.24 20.34 0.87
CA VAL A 844 6.85 20.40 2.21
C VAL A 844 5.82 20.23 3.31
N ARG A 845 4.61 20.78 3.16
CA ARG A 845 3.58 20.64 4.19
C ARG A 845 3.13 19.19 4.34
N VAL A 846 2.90 18.50 3.22
CA VAL A 846 2.32 17.14 3.22
C VAL A 846 3.37 16.03 3.40
N SER A 847 4.62 16.21 2.96
CA SER A 847 5.62 15.15 3.02
C SER A 847 6.43 15.12 4.33
N TRP A 848 6.39 16.19 5.12
CA TRP A 848 7.19 16.26 6.35
C TRP A 848 6.43 15.67 7.54
N ILE A 849 6.98 14.65 8.17
CA ILE A 849 6.32 13.96 9.29
C ILE A 849 7.16 14.00 10.55
N LEU A 850 6.49 14.01 11.69
CA LEU A 850 7.12 13.77 12.98
C LEU A 850 7.14 12.27 13.25
N MET A 851 8.33 11.68 13.30
CA MET A 851 8.53 10.36 13.87
C MET A 851 8.86 10.50 15.37
N GLY A 852 8.00 9.95 16.22
CA GLY A 852 8.03 10.11 17.68
C GLY A 852 6.75 10.75 18.25
N ASP A 853 6.77 11.08 19.53
CA ASP A 853 5.61 11.63 20.23
C ASP A 853 5.40 13.13 19.94
N PRO A 854 4.24 13.57 19.41
CA PRO A 854 3.94 15.00 19.18
C PRO A 854 3.90 15.84 20.47
N MET A 855 3.71 15.22 21.63
CA MET A 855 3.73 15.87 22.94
C MET A 855 5.11 15.95 23.59
N LEU A 856 6.18 15.47 22.93
CA LEU A 856 7.55 15.58 23.43
C LEU A 856 7.85 17.03 23.85
N ARG A 857 8.22 17.22 25.12
CA ARG A 857 8.54 18.55 25.64
C ARG A 857 9.93 19.00 25.17
N MET A 858 9.99 20.18 24.56
CA MET A 858 11.23 20.86 24.23
C MET A 858 11.70 21.75 25.40
N HIS A 859 10.78 22.33 26.17
CA HIS A 859 11.09 23.21 27.31
C HIS A 859 10.38 22.78 28.59
#